data_AF-A0A2V2UP38-F1
#
_entry.id   AF-A0A2V2UP38-F1
#
_cell.length_a   1.000
_cell.length_b   1.000
_cell.length_c   1.000
_cell.angle_alpha   90.00
_cell.angle_beta   90.00
_cell.angle_gamma   90.00
#
_symmetry.space_group_name_H-M   'P 1'
#
loop_
_entity.id
_entity.type
_entity.pdbx_description
1 polymer ?
#
loop_
_entity_poly.entity_id
_entity_poly.type
_entity_poly.pdbx_seq_one_letter_code
_entity_poly.pdbx_strand_id
1 'polypeptide(L)'
;MKSVSSLSQLHNEAEKLFGRRLFLAVDEEFVCSLHCFPPTETQRAGGSVFSVLYRDLVQRTCFRKSSVSTGIPRLLFSYVAEAVLCSRDGEFMGPLCSPLRKSHTAMLRSNQYFLTEKSDGVRVILVSFCVHAFPCWVLRDAEGPTCNILRLDDVAALEEMRQQFFQGATSQSNSRSLQISIGSFYIEAEGSKTYNCEMETFTLKSCPESNSGAFSNGNIIMAERTQGTRHMAYCFDRSMEQAYLLLEEYAAPTLSAFAVDGEMMLALRDLKTRETRPLYSCFDVFRYTPMKDAVGTGVCLTRWPMSKRYDVLRDHIIASIHASENLRTQKPLLHVFAKEMFPVKNFGECVARLRRADTSGNTGGVMYYYDGPHGWTLSDGFIFTPEKFDLVHGASKEQLKWKWPSMLSVDWSLAAIEGRTDEYVVDLFFRKRRFGHRPDSVGRSRLSSAMRLLNPFSLRIPTGRSVVAECVFDRHKKSWSIERLRTDKSEPNSVVTVISVLESLVENITLDVLVGMLGVEDTVSNRDLKSLQEATDLEEEGKIVSAPESPIEKKTCQLTLRATQSQMQGEHEIHLYWTVRLLSEKQHIPCIHCKVSECSGLGFACPMDDERSKLTENLYVELANAGGSYAWSDFTVSALFDGDTGRWNIVSLHSKGDNRKSTSVGVIEHLQWLLVHGRERILDVMPVVNTKKPNGMMGEPMGELVEKINSHYACKTRELLSGKNRSVLRKFNNWVKNVLISNAVSYAQSRSDKDSECGELAVADVCCGRGGDLFKWRAHNPRYLFMVDSCLEAVAEAAGRYSVSKGLSLRIVPQDKSSIGVIAYFTVCDVFDEAGAFTVKLDEFFNQHLKGRRLDIVSCQFSLHYGCSTEKRMSCFLRAISKALRPGGVFFGTTVSDVELLRQVAEHGPVFGNSLYSVRFPSETPPDPSFGVQYFISVEESVSELPEYLVPWNRLVALCSSVGLLPVESLGFMEYSDMHYNSPIGQKLRDAVLRGGKRDSDGHALLQLSSEEREAASLFRTFFFVKNLVENEACFVNN
;
A
#
# COMPACT_ATOMS: atom_id res chain seq x y z
N MET A 1 18.89 -31.09 12.85
CA MET A 1 18.27 -31.06 11.51
C MET A 1 18.55 -29.70 10.92
N LYS A 2 19.21 -29.60 9.76
CA LYS A 2 19.60 -28.31 9.17
C LYS A 2 18.42 -27.82 8.30
N SER A 3 17.80 -26.70 8.66
CA SER A 3 16.88 -26.00 7.76
C SER A 3 17.66 -25.51 6.54
N VAL A 4 17.09 -25.66 5.35
CA VAL A 4 17.63 -25.08 4.13
C VAL A 4 17.16 -23.63 4.08
N SER A 5 18.08 -22.66 4.06
CA SER A 5 17.72 -21.23 4.06
C SER A 5 17.80 -20.55 2.70
N SER A 6 18.41 -21.21 1.69
CA SER A 6 18.48 -20.75 0.29
C SER A 6 18.69 -21.91 -0.68
N LEU A 7 18.44 -21.68 -1.97
CA LEU A 7 18.75 -22.66 -3.02
C LEU A 7 20.25 -22.95 -3.10
N SER A 8 21.09 -21.93 -2.91
CA SER A 8 22.55 -22.08 -2.91
C SER A 8 23.03 -23.00 -1.78
N GLN A 9 22.45 -22.87 -0.57
CA GLN A 9 22.77 -23.78 0.51
C GLN A 9 22.37 -25.23 0.18
N LEU A 10 21.18 -25.41 -0.42
CA LEU A 10 20.74 -26.74 -0.84
C LEU A 10 21.63 -27.32 -1.94
N HIS A 11 22.07 -26.51 -2.90
CA HIS A 11 23.01 -26.94 -3.95
C HIS A 11 24.27 -27.58 -3.34
N ASN A 12 24.88 -26.86 -2.40
CA ASN A 12 26.17 -27.22 -1.82
C ASN A 12 26.10 -28.45 -0.89
N GLU A 13 24.94 -28.68 -0.27
CA GLU A 13 24.75 -29.78 0.68
C GLU A 13 24.00 -30.97 0.06
N ALA A 14 23.31 -30.82 -1.07
CA ALA A 14 22.45 -31.86 -1.68
C ALA A 14 23.20 -33.17 -1.94
N GLU A 15 24.42 -33.11 -2.49
CA GLU A 15 25.22 -34.31 -2.76
C GLU A 15 25.59 -35.07 -1.47
N LYS A 16 25.88 -34.34 -0.38
CA LYS A 16 26.15 -34.93 0.93
C LYS A 16 24.89 -35.48 1.60
N LEU A 17 23.75 -34.83 1.39
CA LEU A 17 22.48 -35.17 2.03
C LEU A 17 21.76 -36.34 1.34
N PHE A 18 21.85 -36.41 0.01
CA PHE A 18 21.08 -37.36 -0.80
C PHE A 18 21.94 -38.35 -1.58
N GLY A 19 23.27 -38.27 -1.43
CA GLY A 19 24.23 -39.12 -2.16
C GLY A 19 24.38 -38.80 -3.64
N ARG A 20 23.66 -37.80 -4.17
CA ARG A 20 23.73 -37.34 -5.57
C ARG A 20 23.30 -35.89 -5.71
N ARG A 21 23.75 -35.23 -6.79
CA ARG A 21 23.40 -33.83 -7.10
C ARG A 21 21.94 -33.71 -7.52
N LEU A 22 21.26 -32.66 -7.05
CA LEU A 22 19.86 -32.39 -7.41
C LEU A 22 19.73 -31.43 -8.61
N PHE A 23 20.56 -30.38 -8.64
CA PHE A 23 20.54 -29.35 -9.69
C PHE A 23 21.93 -28.74 -9.91
N LEU A 24 22.12 -28.10 -11.06
CA LEU A 24 23.37 -27.48 -11.53
C LEU A 24 23.15 -25.97 -11.77
N ALA A 25 24.09 -25.12 -11.39
CA ALA A 25 24.01 -23.69 -11.70
C ALA A 25 24.04 -23.45 -13.23
N VAL A 26 23.27 -22.48 -13.74
CA VAL A 26 23.24 -22.14 -15.18
C VAL A 26 23.65 -20.69 -15.46
N ASP A 27 24.12 -20.42 -16.67
CA ASP A 27 24.44 -19.08 -17.17
C ASP A 27 23.62 -18.70 -18.42
N GLU A 28 23.69 -17.41 -18.79
CA GLU A 28 22.98 -16.84 -19.94
C GLU A 28 23.32 -17.58 -21.24
N GLU A 29 24.59 -17.93 -21.43
CA GLU A 29 25.10 -18.61 -22.62
C GLU A 29 24.40 -19.97 -22.80
N PHE A 30 24.37 -20.80 -21.76
CA PHE A 30 23.73 -22.10 -21.83
C PHE A 30 22.22 -22.00 -22.16
N VAL A 31 21.50 -21.10 -21.48
CA VAL A 31 20.06 -20.95 -21.67
C VAL A 31 19.74 -20.40 -23.07
N CYS A 32 20.47 -19.38 -23.53
CA CYS A 32 20.28 -18.82 -24.87
C CYS A 32 20.60 -19.84 -25.97
N SER A 33 21.71 -20.57 -25.86
CA SER A 33 22.10 -21.57 -26.87
C SER A 33 21.11 -22.73 -26.96
N LEU A 34 20.44 -23.07 -25.87
CA LEU A 34 19.49 -24.17 -25.82
C LEU A 34 18.08 -23.78 -26.32
N HIS A 35 17.63 -22.54 -26.09
CA HIS A 35 16.23 -22.13 -26.34
C HIS A 35 16.02 -21.02 -27.37
N CYS A 36 17.03 -20.21 -27.71
CA CYS A 36 16.82 -18.98 -28.50
C CYS A 36 17.20 -19.08 -30.00
N PHE A 37 17.73 -20.21 -30.47
CA PHE A 37 18.14 -20.37 -31.88
C PHE A 37 17.22 -21.31 -32.67
N PRO A 38 16.80 -20.96 -33.91
CA PRO A 38 16.26 -21.96 -34.82
C PRO A 38 17.36 -22.99 -35.13
N PRO A 39 17.04 -24.28 -35.22
CA PRO A 39 18.07 -25.28 -35.37
C PRO A 39 18.82 -25.13 -36.68
N THR A 40 20.14 -24.93 -36.61
CA THR A 40 21.05 -24.89 -37.78
C THR A 40 20.96 -26.20 -38.57
N GLU A 41 21.26 -26.19 -39.88
CA GLU A 41 21.26 -27.41 -40.71
C GLU A 41 22.14 -28.55 -40.12
N THR A 42 23.20 -28.20 -39.38
CA THR A 42 24.05 -29.13 -38.61
C THR A 42 23.34 -29.82 -37.44
N GLN A 43 22.35 -29.18 -36.81
CA GLN A 43 21.50 -29.78 -35.78
C GLN A 43 20.44 -30.71 -36.40
N ARG A 44 20.00 -30.45 -37.65
CA ARG A 44 19.16 -31.38 -38.43
C ARG A 44 19.93 -32.63 -38.88
N ALA A 45 21.26 -32.55 -38.96
CA ALA A 45 22.15 -33.65 -39.35
C ALA A 45 22.55 -34.60 -38.19
N GLY A 46 21.84 -34.58 -37.05
CA GLY A 46 21.98 -35.60 -36.00
C GLY A 46 23.20 -35.44 -35.07
N GLY A 47 23.91 -34.31 -35.10
CA GLY A 47 24.95 -33.98 -34.12
C GLY A 47 24.33 -33.39 -32.84
N SER A 48 24.45 -34.08 -31.70
CA SER A 48 23.97 -33.54 -30.43
C SER A 48 24.86 -32.39 -29.96
N VAL A 49 24.37 -31.16 -30.09
CA VAL A 49 25.03 -29.95 -29.57
C VAL A 49 24.91 -29.89 -28.03
N PHE A 50 23.96 -30.63 -27.43
CA PHE A 50 23.70 -30.63 -25.99
C PHE A 50 24.89 -31.11 -25.15
N SER A 51 25.58 -32.19 -25.52
CA SER A 51 26.69 -32.72 -24.71
C SER A 51 27.85 -31.73 -24.59
N VAL A 52 28.12 -30.97 -25.65
CA VAL A 52 29.14 -29.90 -25.65
C VAL A 52 28.70 -28.75 -24.74
N LEU A 53 27.47 -28.24 -24.94
CA LEU A 53 26.92 -27.17 -24.10
C LEU A 53 26.88 -27.55 -22.61
N TYR A 54 26.52 -28.80 -22.30
CA TYR A 54 26.49 -29.32 -20.94
C TYR A 54 27.90 -29.41 -20.33
N ARG A 55 28.87 -29.94 -21.09
CA ARG A 55 30.26 -30.03 -20.65
C ARG A 55 30.86 -28.65 -20.36
N ASP A 56 30.63 -27.71 -21.26
CA ASP A 56 31.14 -26.34 -21.11
C ASP A 56 30.51 -25.66 -19.88
N LEU A 57 29.21 -25.86 -19.64
CA LEU A 57 28.55 -25.40 -18.43
C LEU A 57 29.15 -26.01 -17.16
N VAL A 58 29.37 -27.34 -17.13
CA VAL A 58 29.98 -28.02 -15.98
C VAL A 58 31.39 -27.50 -15.72
N GLN A 59 32.19 -27.27 -16.77
CA GLN A 59 33.52 -26.67 -16.62
C GLN A 59 33.43 -25.26 -16.04
N ARG A 60 32.56 -24.40 -16.59
CA ARG A 60 32.38 -23.02 -16.10
C ARG A 60 31.88 -22.97 -14.65
N THR A 61 31.06 -23.91 -14.23
CA THR A 61 30.49 -23.96 -12.88
C THR A 61 31.43 -24.58 -11.85
N CYS A 62 32.19 -25.63 -12.20
CA CYS A 62 33.16 -26.27 -11.31
C CYS A 62 34.44 -25.44 -11.07
N PHE A 63 34.91 -24.67 -12.06
CA PHE A 63 36.16 -23.90 -11.95
C PHE A 63 35.97 -22.44 -11.47
N ARG A 64 34.74 -22.00 -11.21
CA ARG A 64 34.49 -20.64 -10.71
C ARG A 64 34.88 -20.49 -9.24
N LYS A 65 35.68 -19.47 -8.93
CA LYS A 65 35.80 -18.95 -7.57
C LYS A 65 34.42 -18.45 -7.13
N SER A 66 33.94 -18.87 -5.96
CA SER A 66 32.57 -18.76 -5.46
C SER A 66 32.00 -17.34 -5.25
N SER A 67 32.63 -16.28 -5.77
CA SER A 67 32.36 -14.90 -5.38
C SER A 67 31.69 -14.02 -6.44
N VAL A 68 31.37 -14.52 -7.64
CA VAL A 68 30.74 -13.72 -8.71
C VAL A 68 29.41 -14.34 -9.13
N SER A 69 28.30 -13.68 -8.79
CA SER A 69 26.94 -14.04 -9.19
C SER A 69 26.77 -13.83 -10.71
N THR A 70 26.14 -14.78 -11.41
CA THR A 70 25.74 -14.61 -12.82
C THR A 70 24.33 -14.06 -13.01
N GLY A 71 23.59 -13.87 -11.92
CA GLY A 71 22.19 -13.48 -11.95
C GLY A 71 21.29 -14.56 -12.56
N ILE A 72 20.05 -14.16 -12.84
CA ILE A 72 19.06 -15.00 -13.51
C ILE A 72 19.13 -14.75 -15.02
N PRO A 73 19.25 -15.79 -15.86
CA PRO A 73 19.23 -15.64 -17.30
C PRO A 73 18.00 -14.89 -17.82
N ARG A 74 18.18 -14.01 -18.81
CA ARG A 74 17.17 -13.05 -19.27
C ARG A 74 15.89 -13.71 -19.75
N LEU A 75 16.00 -14.80 -20.51
CA LEU A 75 14.84 -15.56 -21.00
C LEU A 75 13.96 -16.07 -19.83
N LEU A 76 14.59 -16.65 -18.81
CA LEU A 76 13.89 -17.20 -17.64
C LEU A 76 13.20 -16.07 -16.86
N PHE A 77 13.93 -14.97 -16.64
CA PHE A 77 13.41 -13.81 -15.91
C PHE A 77 12.24 -13.15 -16.65
N SER A 78 12.40 -12.83 -17.93
CA SER A 78 11.38 -12.16 -18.75
C SER A 78 10.09 -12.97 -18.83
N TYR A 79 10.19 -14.30 -18.98
CA TYR A 79 9.01 -15.16 -19.07
C TYR A 79 8.10 -15.03 -17.84
N VAL A 80 8.68 -14.93 -16.64
CA VAL A 80 7.90 -14.74 -15.40
C VAL A 80 7.51 -13.27 -15.20
N ALA A 81 8.44 -12.34 -15.42
CA ALA A 81 8.22 -10.92 -15.15
C ALA A 81 7.11 -10.29 -16.00
N GLU A 82 7.00 -10.71 -17.26
CA GLU A 82 5.93 -10.24 -18.18
C GLU A 82 4.53 -10.72 -17.77
N ALA A 83 4.43 -11.79 -16.97
CA ALA A 83 3.16 -12.30 -16.48
C ALA A 83 2.73 -11.65 -15.15
N VAL A 84 3.44 -10.65 -14.62
CA VAL A 84 3.07 -9.95 -13.39
C VAL A 84 2.76 -8.48 -13.68
N LEU A 85 1.65 -7.99 -13.16
CA LEU A 85 1.24 -6.59 -13.37
C LEU A 85 2.22 -5.63 -12.70
N CYS A 86 2.46 -4.50 -13.38
CA CYS A 86 3.32 -3.42 -12.90
C CYS A 86 4.77 -3.84 -12.62
N SER A 87 5.25 -4.95 -13.21
CA SER A 87 6.67 -5.27 -13.18
C SER A 87 7.46 -4.19 -13.93
N ARG A 88 8.62 -3.82 -13.38
CA ARG A 88 9.59 -2.92 -14.01
C ARG A 88 10.75 -3.75 -14.54
N ASP A 89 11.45 -3.25 -15.55
CA ASP A 89 12.63 -3.91 -16.09
C ASP A 89 13.67 -4.20 -14.99
N GLY A 90 13.99 -5.48 -14.81
CA GLY A 90 14.94 -5.95 -13.79
C GLY A 90 14.41 -6.03 -12.35
N GLU A 91 13.13 -5.74 -12.11
CA GLU A 91 12.52 -5.80 -10.78
C GLU A 91 11.36 -6.83 -10.74
N PHE A 92 11.68 -8.07 -10.35
CA PHE A 92 10.67 -9.10 -10.07
C PHE A 92 10.81 -9.61 -8.63
N MET A 93 9.73 -9.52 -7.85
CA MET A 93 9.66 -10.12 -6.51
C MET A 93 8.40 -10.98 -6.31
N GLY A 94 7.58 -11.15 -7.36
CA GLY A 94 6.23 -11.71 -7.27
C GLY A 94 5.33 -10.96 -6.27
N PRO A 95 4.13 -11.48 -5.99
CA PRO A 95 3.33 -11.01 -4.88
C PRO A 95 3.98 -11.40 -3.55
N LEU A 96 4.11 -10.43 -2.64
CA LEU A 96 4.57 -10.64 -1.27
C LEU A 96 3.38 -10.51 -0.31
N CYS A 97 3.27 -11.44 0.63
CA CYS A 97 2.21 -11.40 1.62
C CYS A 97 2.50 -10.36 2.71
N SER A 98 1.49 -9.55 3.04
CA SER A 98 1.52 -8.66 4.20
C SER A 98 1.25 -9.45 5.49
N PRO A 99 1.88 -9.10 6.62
CA PRO A 99 1.52 -9.70 7.91
C PRO A 99 0.04 -9.49 8.23
N LEU A 100 -0.62 -10.54 8.73
CA LEU A 100 -2.01 -10.49 9.16
C LEU A 100 -2.12 -9.62 10.42
N ARG A 101 -3.15 -8.77 10.44
CA ARG A 101 -3.48 -7.79 11.49
C ARG A 101 -4.90 -8.02 11.98
N LYS A 102 -5.18 -7.67 13.23
CA LYS A 102 -6.55 -7.68 13.78
C LYS A 102 -7.49 -6.76 12.99
N SER A 103 -6.99 -5.66 12.47
CA SER A 103 -7.73 -4.74 11.60
C SER A 103 -8.18 -5.37 10.27
N HIS A 104 -7.66 -6.53 9.88
CA HIS A 104 -8.11 -7.28 8.70
C HIS A 104 -9.36 -8.15 8.94
N THR A 105 -9.88 -8.22 10.17
CA THR A 105 -11.04 -9.07 10.52
C THR A 105 -12.24 -8.84 9.59
N ALA A 106 -12.64 -7.58 9.38
CA ALA A 106 -13.76 -7.26 8.51
C ALA A 106 -13.52 -7.73 7.06
N MET A 107 -12.32 -7.48 6.53
CA MET A 107 -11.91 -7.88 5.17
C MET A 107 -11.91 -9.40 4.99
N LEU A 108 -11.40 -10.15 5.98
CA LEU A 108 -11.36 -11.61 5.97
C LEU A 108 -12.75 -12.23 6.00
N ARG A 109 -13.71 -11.57 6.66
CA ARG A 109 -15.12 -12.04 6.75
C ARG A 109 -15.95 -11.63 5.53
N SER A 110 -15.67 -10.47 4.93
CA SER A 110 -16.46 -9.96 3.80
C SER A 110 -16.04 -10.56 2.44
N ASN A 111 -14.83 -11.10 2.33
CA ASN A 111 -14.29 -11.61 1.08
C ASN A 111 -14.03 -13.12 1.15
N GLN A 112 -14.11 -13.79 0.00
CA GLN A 112 -13.73 -15.19 -0.09
C GLN A 112 -12.20 -15.33 -0.10
N TYR A 113 -11.69 -16.16 0.80
CA TYR A 113 -10.27 -16.45 0.96
C TYR A 113 -10.01 -17.96 0.87
N PHE A 114 -8.85 -18.28 0.31
CA PHE A 114 -8.24 -19.60 0.36
C PHE A 114 -7.01 -19.54 1.28
N LEU A 115 -6.80 -20.63 1.99
CA LEU A 115 -5.74 -20.85 2.95
C LEU A 115 -4.82 -21.94 2.43
N THR A 116 -3.52 -21.71 2.59
CA THR A 116 -2.53 -22.80 2.54
C THR A 116 -1.62 -22.75 3.76
N GLU A 117 -1.17 -23.92 4.18
CA GLU A 117 -0.13 -24.05 5.20
C GLU A 117 1.15 -23.34 4.72
N LYS A 118 1.78 -22.59 5.63
CA LYS A 118 3.04 -21.91 5.36
C LYS A 118 4.19 -22.74 5.91
N SER A 119 5.01 -23.31 5.05
CA SER A 119 6.16 -24.10 5.48
C SER A 119 7.34 -23.22 5.90
N ASP A 120 8.38 -23.86 6.44
CA ASP A 120 9.71 -23.26 6.67
C ASP A 120 10.61 -23.28 5.41
N GLY A 121 10.08 -23.76 4.28
CA GLY A 121 10.81 -23.94 3.03
C GLY A 121 11.27 -22.66 2.35
N VAL A 122 12.16 -22.81 1.38
CA VAL A 122 12.64 -21.71 0.54
C VAL A 122 11.63 -21.46 -0.57
N ARG A 123 11.07 -20.25 -0.67
CA ARG A 123 10.24 -19.87 -1.82
C ARG A 123 11.08 -19.86 -3.10
N VAL A 124 10.66 -20.63 -4.09
CA VAL A 124 11.36 -20.89 -5.35
C VAL A 124 10.38 -20.70 -6.49
N ILE A 125 10.84 -20.09 -7.57
CA ILE A 125 10.13 -20.02 -8.84
C ILE A 125 10.71 -21.09 -9.74
N LEU A 126 9.85 -21.91 -10.34
CA LEU A 126 10.24 -22.92 -11.33
C LEU A 126 9.70 -22.52 -12.69
N VAL A 127 10.61 -22.42 -13.66
CA VAL A 127 10.34 -22.14 -15.07
C VAL A 127 10.73 -23.36 -15.88
N SER A 128 9.81 -23.93 -16.64
CA SER A 128 10.08 -25.05 -17.53
C SER A 128 9.96 -24.62 -18.99
N PHE A 129 10.92 -25.02 -19.81
CA PHE A 129 10.89 -24.87 -21.27
C PHE A 129 11.14 -26.22 -21.95
N CYS A 130 10.35 -26.54 -22.96
CA CYS A 130 10.47 -27.74 -23.76
C CYS A 130 11.50 -27.53 -24.88
N VAL A 131 12.48 -28.44 -24.99
CA VAL A 131 13.46 -28.50 -26.07
C VAL A 131 12.98 -29.53 -27.08
N HIS A 132 12.66 -29.11 -28.31
CA HIS A 132 11.97 -29.94 -29.31
C HIS A 132 12.86 -30.94 -30.08
N ALA A 133 14.17 -30.72 -30.12
CA ALA A 133 15.15 -31.58 -30.79
C ALA A 133 16.21 -32.05 -29.78
N PHE A 134 15.77 -32.81 -28.79
CA PHE A 134 16.59 -33.31 -27.69
C PHE A 134 16.94 -34.79 -27.89
N PRO A 135 18.19 -35.22 -27.60
CA PRO A 135 18.55 -36.63 -27.62
C PRO A 135 17.89 -37.39 -26.47
N CYS A 136 16.90 -38.23 -26.79
CA CYS A 136 16.21 -39.08 -25.83
C CYS A 136 16.82 -40.48 -25.84
N TRP A 137 17.17 -40.98 -24.65
CA TRP A 137 17.79 -42.29 -24.48
C TRP A 137 16.89 -43.18 -23.61
N VAL A 138 16.66 -44.40 -24.08
CA VAL A 138 15.92 -45.45 -23.38
C VAL A 138 16.85 -46.65 -23.19
N LEU A 139 16.94 -47.15 -21.96
CA LEU A 139 17.74 -48.34 -21.64
C LEU A 139 16.81 -49.53 -21.40
N ARG A 140 17.01 -50.62 -22.14
CA ARG A 140 16.23 -51.87 -22.04
C ARG A 140 17.11 -53.03 -21.59
N ASP A 141 16.64 -53.76 -20.59
CA ASP A 141 17.23 -55.04 -20.19
C ASP A 141 16.48 -56.20 -20.87
N ALA A 142 17.14 -57.34 -21.08
CA ALA A 142 16.59 -58.50 -21.79
C ALA A 142 15.45 -59.20 -21.02
N GLU A 143 15.48 -59.14 -19.67
CA GLU A 143 14.45 -59.73 -18.79
C GLU A 143 13.95 -58.75 -17.70
N GLY A 144 14.31 -57.47 -17.77
CA GLY A 144 14.17 -56.49 -16.68
C GLY A 144 13.52 -55.14 -17.05
N PRO A 145 13.30 -54.25 -16.07
CA PRO A 145 12.53 -53.01 -16.22
C PRO A 145 13.24 -51.97 -17.11
N THR A 146 12.50 -51.31 -18.01
CA THR A 146 13.03 -50.31 -18.97
C THR A 146 13.25 -48.93 -18.33
N CYS A 147 14.46 -48.38 -18.39
CA CYS A 147 14.72 -47.02 -17.94
C CYS A 147 14.44 -46.02 -19.06
N ASN A 148 13.27 -45.37 -19.00
CA ASN A 148 12.77 -44.50 -20.08
C ASN A 148 13.13 -43.02 -19.94
N ILE A 149 13.54 -42.56 -18.74
CA ILE A 149 13.85 -41.14 -18.48
C ILE A 149 15.16 -41.06 -17.69
N LEU A 150 16.22 -40.63 -18.39
CA LEU A 150 17.56 -40.50 -17.82
C LEU A 150 17.85 -39.09 -17.30
N ARG A 151 18.70 -39.01 -16.28
CA ARG A 151 19.22 -37.72 -15.78
C ARG A 151 20.05 -37.03 -16.87
N LEU A 152 20.15 -35.71 -16.80
CA LEU A 152 20.90 -34.93 -17.79
C LEU A 152 22.38 -35.34 -17.85
N ASP A 153 23.00 -35.66 -16.70
CA ASP A 153 24.36 -36.17 -16.64
C ASP A 153 24.52 -37.48 -17.43
N ASP A 154 23.57 -38.41 -17.28
CA ASP A 154 23.60 -39.70 -17.96
C ASP A 154 23.42 -39.53 -19.48
N VAL A 155 22.50 -38.65 -19.88
CA VAL A 155 22.30 -38.31 -21.30
C VAL A 155 23.53 -37.65 -21.91
N ALA A 156 24.17 -36.71 -21.18
CA ALA A 156 25.39 -36.07 -21.64
C ALA A 156 26.54 -37.09 -21.80
N ALA A 157 26.69 -38.02 -20.85
CA ALA A 157 27.68 -39.09 -20.91
C ALA A 157 27.43 -40.04 -22.10
N LEU A 158 26.17 -40.42 -22.36
CA LEU A 158 25.78 -41.24 -23.51
C LEU A 158 26.00 -40.52 -24.85
N GLU A 159 25.69 -39.22 -24.94
CA GLU A 159 25.95 -38.44 -26.16
C GLU A 159 27.45 -38.21 -26.40
N GLU A 160 28.25 -37.99 -25.37
CA GLU A 160 29.70 -37.88 -25.49
C GLU A 160 30.30 -39.20 -25.95
N MET A 161 29.84 -40.33 -25.38
CA MET A 161 30.19 -41.66 -25.82
C MET A 161 29.88 -41.85 -27.31
N ARG A 162 28.66 -41.50 -27.72
CA ARG A 162 28.21 -41.61 -29.11
C ARG A 162 29.09 -40.82 -30.07
N GLN A 163 29.42 -39.58 -29.72
CA GLN A 163 30.30 -38.72 -30.53
C GLN A 163 31.70 -39.32 -30.69
N GLN A 164 32.29 -39.83 -29.60
CA GLN A 164 33.61 -40.46 -29.63
C GLN A 164 33.61 -41.72 -30.52
N PHE A 165 32.54 -42.50 -30.50
CA PHE A 165 32.39 -43.69 -31.34
C PHE A 165 32.34 -43.34 -32.84
N PHE A 166 31.55 -42.34 -33.25
CA PHE A 166 31.43 -41.92 -34.64
C PHE A 166 32.66 -41.18 -35.20
N GLN A 167 33.52 -40.62 -34.33
CA GLN A 167 34.75 -39.92 -34.73
C GLN A 167 35.94 -40.85 -35.05
N GLY A 168 35.76 -42.18 -35.02
CA GLY A 168 36.76 -43.11 -35.54
C GLY A 168 38.00 -43.28 -34.65
N ALA A 169 37.84 -43.27 -33.32
CA ALA A 169 38.90 -43.68 -32.38
C ALA A 169 39.13 -45.22 -32.43
N THR A 170 39.36 -45.77 -33.62
CA THR A 170 39.84 -47.13 -33.84
C THR A 170 41.36 -47.12 -33.83
N SER A 171 41.96 -47.26 -32.65
CA SER A 171 43.19 -48.05 -32.45
C SER A 171 43.54 -48.13 -30.96
N GLN A 172 43.66 -49.37 -30.47
CA GLN A 172 44.06 -49.81 -29.12
C GLN A 172 42.97 -49.87 -28.04
N SER A 173 42.35 -51.05 -27.95
CA SER A 173 42.15 -51.85 -26.73
C SER A 173 42.20 -51.14 -25.37
N ASN A 174 41.32 -50.18 -25.12
CA ASN A 174 40.87 -49.85 -23.77
C ASN A 174 39.37 -49.57 -23.89
N SER A 175 38.56 -50.57 -23.55
CA SER A 175 37.13 -50.42 -23.36
C SER A 175 36.90 -49.31 -22.32
N ARG A 176 36.62 -48.09 -22.77
CA ARG A 176 36.38 -46.95 -21.87
C ARG A 176 35.09 -47.23 -21.09
N SER A 177 35.18 -47.16 -19.77
CA SER A 177 34.04 -47.33 -18.88
C SER A 177 33.11 -46.12 -18.97
N LEU A 178 31.88 -46.31 -19.42
CA LEU A 178 30.79 -45.36 -19.31
C LEU A 178 30.25 -45.40 -17.87
N GLN A 179 30.29 -44.28 -17.16
CA GLN A 179 29.68 -44.13 -15.84
C GLN A 179 28.35 -43.39 -15.99
N ILE A 180 27.26 -44.05 -15.61
CA ILE A 180 25.93 -43.46 -15.52
C ILE A 180 25.30 -43.82 -14.17
N SER A 181 24.24 -43.14 -13.79
CA SER A 181 23.61 -43.26 -12.47
C SER A 181 23.17 -44.69 -12.10
N ILE A 182 23.01 -45.58 -13.08
CA ILE A 182 22.62 -46.98 -12.87
C ILE A 182 23.82 -47.96 -12.82
N GLY A 183 25.04 -47.52 -13.11
CA GLY A 183 26.24 -48.37 -13.05
C GLY A 183 27.33 -48.01 -14.06
N SER A 184 28.35 -48.87 -14.11
CA SER A 184 29.51 -48.75 -14.98
C SER A 184 29.44 -49.76 -16.13
N PHE A 185 29.59 -49.30 -17.38
CA PHE A 185 29.40 -50.14 -18.57
C PHE A 185 30.54 -50.02 -19.58
N TYR A 186 30.83 -51.10 -20.29
CA TYR A 186 31.59 -51.13 -21.54
C TYR A 186 30.61 -51.21 -22.73
N ILE A 187 31.07 -50.84 -23.91
CA ILE A 187 30.23 -50.80 -25.12
C ILE A 187 30.66 -51.90 -26.06
N GLU A 188 29.71 -52.68 -26.56
CA GLU A 188 29.91 -53.61 -27.68
C GLU A 188 28.93 -53.26 -28.80
N ALA A 189 29.46 -53.08 -30.01
CA ALA A 189 28.74 -52.48 -31.12
C ALA A 189 28.03 -53.52 -32.00
N GLU A 190 26.73 -53.31 -32.21
CA GLU A 190 26.03 -53.63 -33.47
C GLU A 190 25.19 -52.39 -33.84
N GLY A 191 25.80 -51.42 -34.52
CA GLY A 191 25.13 -50.19 -34.94
C GLY A 191 24.21 -50.43 -36.13
N SER A 192 23.05 -51.05 -35.90
CA SER A 192 22.01 -51.21 -36.92
C SER A 192 21.25 -49.88 -37.08
N LYS A 193 21.56 -49.11 -38.15
CA LYS A 193 20.65 -48.06 -38.61
C LYS A 193 19.47 -48.72 -39.31
N THR A 194 18.29 -48.67 -38.70
CA THR A 194 17.05 -49.06 -39.39
C THR A 194 16.81 -48.17 -40.61
N TYR A 195 16.26 -48.73 -41.69
CA TYR A 195 16.13 -48.15 -43.04
C TYR A 195 15.43 -46.76 -43.15
N ASN A 196 14.98 -46.15 -42.04
CA ASN A 196 14.38 -44.80 -41.98
C ASN A 196 15.13 -43.76 -41.11
N CYS A 197 16.37 -44.02 -40.66
CA CYS A 197 17.26 -43.00 -40.05
C CYS A 197 16.84 -42.36 -38.70
N GLU A 198 15.80 -42.83 -38.00
CA GLU A 198 15.26 -42.15 -36.79
C GLU A 198 15.74 -42.70 -35.43
N MET A 199 16.33 -43.91 -35.37
CA MET A 199 16.71 -44.57 -34.12
C MET A 199 18.13 -45.17 -34.20
N GLU A 200 18.95 -44.93 -33.18
CA GLU A 200 20.29 -45.51 -33.03
C GLU A 200 20.30 -46.47 -31.83
N THR A 201 20.91 -47.64 -31.97
CA THR A 201 20.99 -48.69 -30.92
C THR A 201 22.43 -49.02 -30.57
N PHE A 202 22.68 -49.19 -29.27
CA PHE A 202 23.99 -49.54 -28.70
C PHE A 202 23.81 -50.62 -27.64
N THR A 203 24.78 -51.53 -27.49
CA THR A 203 24.76 -52.54 -26.42
C THR A 203 25.80 -52.20 -25.35
N LEU A 204 25.34 -52.15 -24.11
CA LEU A 204 26.11 -51.82 -22.91
C LEU A 204 26.30 -53.09 -22.08
N LYS A 205 27.55 -53.44 -21.77
CA LYS A 205 27.91 -54.57 -20.90
C LYS A 205 28.39 -54.08 -19.54
N SER A 206 27.82 -54.60 -18.46
CA SER A 206 28.24 -54.22 -17.09
C SER A 206 29.72 -54.52 -16.83
N CYS A 207 30.40 -53.62 -16.12
CA CYS A 207 31.77 -53.86 -15.63
C CYS A 207 31.74 -54.84 -14.43
N PRO A 208 32.67 -55.82 -14.33
CA PRO A 208 32.64 -56.82 -13.26
C PRO A 208 33.04 -56.36 -11.85
N GLU A 209 33.44 -55.10 -11.63
CA GLU A 209 33.98 -54.64 -10.33
C GLU A 209 33.05 -53.71 -9.50
N SER A 210 31.78 -53.53 -9.85
CA SER A 210 30.85 -52.67 -9.08
C SER A 210 29.68 -53.45 -8.47
N ASN A 211 29.88 -54.03 -7.28
CA ASN A 211 28.80 -54.58 -6.45
C ASN A 211 28.00 -53.44 -5.76
N SER A 212 27.05 -52.79 -6.45
CA SER A 212 25.95 -52.03 -5.81
C SER A 212 24.92 -51.43 -6.80
N GLY A 213 24.41 -52.17 -7.77
CA GLY A 213 23.40 -51.68 -8.72
C GLY A 213 22.21 -52.63 -8.87
N ALA A 214 21.00 -52.09 -9.10
CA ALA A 214 19.71 -52.80 -9.18
C ALA A 214 19.58 -53.83 -10.34
N PHE A 215 20.63 -54.03 -11.13
CA PHE A 215 20.71 -55.01 -12.21
C PHE A 215 21.61 -56.16 -11.76
N SER A 216 21.00 -57.19 -11.17
CA SER A 216 21.69 -58.40 -10.72
C SER A 216 21.90 -59.38 -11.86
N ASN A 217 23.16 -59.84 -12.00
CA ASN A 217 23.70 -60.84 -12.94
C ASN A 217 23.98 -60.32 -14.36
N GLY A 218 25.25 -60.11 -14.71
CA GLY A 218 25.82 -60.28 -16.07
C GLY A 218 25.13 -59.66 -17.29
N ASN A 219 24.19 -58.72 -17.12
CA ASN A 219 23.25 -58.37 -18.19
C ASN A 219 23.81 -57.39 -19.23
N ILE A 220 23.46 -57.69 -20.48
CA ILE A 220 23.61 -56.83 -21.66
C ILE A 220 22.40 -55.89 -21.67
N ILE A 221 22.63 -54.58 -21.61
CA ILE A 221 21.58 -53.55 -21.68
C ILE A 221 21.60 -52.94 -23.09
N MET A 222 20.45 -52.89 -23.75
CA MET A 222 20.28 -52.16 -25.01
C MET A 222 19.96 -50.69 -24.74
N ALA A 223 20.73 -49.78 -25.32
CA ALA A 223 20.50 -48.34 -25.28
C ALA A 223 19.98 -47.85 -26.64
N GLU A 224 18.73 -47.38 -26.65
CA GLU A 224 18.05 -46.82 -27.81
C GLU A 224 18.06 -45.30 -27.73
N ARG A 225 18.46 -44.65 -28.82
CA ARG A 225 18.47 -43.20 -28.94
C ARG A 225 17.51 -42.75 -30.04
N THR A 226 16.67 -41.77 -29.72
CA THR A 226 15.80 -41.07 -30.67
C THR A 226 15.97 -39.55 -30.53
N GLN A 227 15.51 -38.79 -31.51
CA GLN A 227 15.29 -37.35 -31.36
C GLN A 227 13.86 -37.12 -30.88
N GLY A 228 13.72 -36.44 -29.75
CA GLY A 228 12.43 -36.19 -29.14
C GLY A 228 12.38 -34.84 -28.45
N THR A 229 11.43 -34.71 -27.53
CA THR A 229 11.27 -33.49 -26.73
C THR A 229 11.66 -33.76 -25.29
N ARG A 230 12.21 -32.74 -24.61
CA ARG A 230 12.50 -32.80 -23.18
C ARG A 230 12.19 -31.49 -22.49
N HIS A 231 11.53 -31.57 -21.33
CA HIS A 231 11.36 -30.41 -20.45
C HIS A 231 12.64 -30.12 -19.68
N MET A 232 13.12 -28.88 -19.77
CA MET A 232 14.21 -28.33 -18.96
C MET A 232 13.62 -27.43 -17.89
N ALA A 233 13.72 -27.85 -16.63
CA ALA A 233 13.17 -27.12 -15.49
C ALA A 233 14.26 -26.34 -14.74
N TYR A 234 14.08 -25.03 -14.64
CA TYR A 234 14.98 -24.08 -14.01
C TYR A 234 14.36 -23.49 -12.76
N CYS A 235 15.12 -23.40 -11.68
CA CYS A 235 14.69 -22.89 -10.39
C CYS A 235 15.54 -21.70 -9.96
N PHE A 236 14.92 -20.69 -9.37
CA PHE A 236 15.61 -19.60 -8.69
C PHE A 236 14.81 -19.09 -7.49
N ASP A 237 15.51 -18.61 -6.46
CA ASP A 237 14.89 -18.09 -5.24
C ASP A 237 14.88 -16.56 -5.23
N ARG A 238 14.38 -15.98 -4.13
CA ARG A 238 14.22 -14.53 -4.00
C ARG A 238 15.54 -13.74 -3.92
N SER A 239 16.69 -14.40 -3.77
CA SER A 239 17.98 -13.71 -3.88
C SER A 239 18.20 -13.15 -5.29
N MET A 240 17.62 -13.80 -6.31
CA MET A 240 17.84 -13.52 -7.73
C MET A 240 19.32 -13.55 -8.14
N GLU A 241 20.17 -14.19 -7.32
CA GLU A 241 21.62 -14.22 -7.53
C GLU A 241 22.04 -15.30 -8.54
N GLN A 242 21.26 -16.38 -8.63
CA GLN A 242 21.62 -17.56 -9.42
C GLN A 242 20.38 -18.38 -9.79
N ALA A 243 20.34 -18.88 -11.03
CA ALA A 243 19.40 -19.90 -11.47
C ALA A 243 20.08 -21.28 -11.50
N TYR A 244 19.28 -22.33 -11.28
CA TYR A 244 19.72 -23.73 -11.24
C TYR A 244 18.84 -24.61 -12.13
N LEU A 245 19.44 -25.48 -12.93
CA LEU A 245 18.78 -26.49 -13.75
C LEU A 245 18.60 -27.80 -12.98
N LEU A 246 17.37 -28.31 -12.93
CA LEU A 246 17.08 -29.63 -12.38
C LEU A 246 17.61 -30.73 -13.31
N LEU A 247 18.31 -31.71 -12.72
CA LEU A 247 18.97 -32.79 -13.48
C LEU A 247 18.00 -33.90 -13.89
N GLU A 248 16.89 -34.03 -13.18
CA GLU A 248 15.77 -34.90 -13.53
C GLU A 248 14.73 -34.11 -14.32
N GLU A 249 14.07 -34.77 -15.26
CA GLU A 249 12.98 -34.15 -16.03
C GLU A 249 11.70 -34.08 -15.20
N TYR A 250 10.87 -33.05 -15.43
CA TYR A 250 9.52 -32.90 -14.89
C TYR A 250 8.61 -32.48 -16.05
N ALA A 251 8.12 -33.46 -16.82
CA ALA A 251 7.48 -33.21 -18.10
C ALA A 251 5.98 -32.92 -17.96
N ALA A 252 5.49 -31.93 -18.71
CA ALA A 252 4.07 -31.67 -18.92
C ALA A 252 3.80 -31.70 -20.43
N PRO A 253 3.60 -32.89 -21.04
CA PRO A 253 3.70 -33.08 -22.50
C PRO A 253 2.76 -32.22 -23.36
N THR A 254 1.70 -31.68 -22.76
CA THR A 254 0.73 -30.79 -23.41
C THR A 254 1.20 -29.34 -23.48
N LEU A 255 2.31 -29.00 -22.83
CA LEU A 255 2.83 -27.64 -22.67
C LEU A 255 4.23 -27.52 -23.26
N SER A 256 4.52 -26.41 -23.94
CA SER A 256 5.87 -26.06 -24.37
C SER A 256 6.63 -25.28 -23.30
N ALA A 257 5.93 -24.55 -22.42
CA ALA A 257 6.54 -23.83 -21.30
C ALA A 257 5.55 -23.59 -20.16
N PHE A 258 6.04 -23.40 -18.94
CA PHE A 258 5.23 -22.94 -17.80
C PHE A 258 6.08 -22.32 -16.69
N ALA A 259 5.46 -21.45 -15.88
CA ALA A 259 6.09 -20.83 -14.72
C ALA A 259 5.20 -20.91 -13.48
N VAL A 260 5.74 -21.49 -12.41
CA VAL A 260 5.03 -21.80 -11.16
C VAL A 260 5.77 -21.26 -9.93
N ASP A 261 5.01 -20.87 -8.93
CA ASP A 261 5.47 -20.39 -7.63
C ASP A 261 5.29 -21.50 -6.58
N GLY A 262 6.31 -21.73 -5.78
CA GLY A 262 6.33 -22.83 -4.82
C GLY A 262 7.34 -22.66 -3.70
N GLU A 263 7.37 -23.64 -2.80
CA GLU A 263 8.35 -23.74 -1.71
C GLU A 263 9.14 -25.04 -1.85
N MET A 264 10.47 -24.96 -1.74
CA MET A 264 11.33 -26.12 -1.65
C MET A 264 11.55 -26.49 -0.18
N MET A 265 11.17 -27.70 0.19
CA MET A 265 11.09 -28.19 1.56
C MET A 265 11.81 -29.53 1.71
N LEU A 266 12.04 -29.95 2.95
CA LEU A 266 12.49 -31.29 3.27
C LEU A 266 11.40 -32.01 4.07
N ALA A 267 10.91 -33.13 3.55
CA ALA A 267 10.03 -34.02 4.31
C ALA A 267 10.82 -34.87 5.29
N LEU A 268 10.28 -34.98 6.49
CA LEU A 268 10.71 -35.87 7.55
C LEU A 268 9.86 -37.16 7.40
N ARG A 269 10.37 -38.26 6.81
CA ARG A 269 9.64 -39.55 6.80
C ARG A 269 10.55 -40.77 6.90
N ASP A 270 10.65 -41.34 8.10
CA ASP A 270 9.89 -42.48 8.63
C ASP A 270 10.44 -42.72 10.05
N LEU A 271 9.60 -42.87 11.08
CA LEU A 271 10.02 -43.26 12.43
C LEU A 271 10.78 -44.60 12.43
N LYS A 272 10.64 -45.40 11.36
CA LYS A 272 11.38 -46.66 11.15
C LYS A 272 12.64 -46.54 10.26
N THR A 273 12.69 -45.68 9.24
CA THR A 273 13.83 -45.62 8.28
C THR A 273 14.71 -44.36 8.37
N ARG A 274 14.26 -43.27 9.00
CA ARG A 274 14.98 -41.98 9.16
C ARG A 274 15.39 -41.27 7.83
N GLU A 275 14.81 -41.61 6.69
CA GLU A 275 15.19 -40.97 5.41
C GLU A 275 14.57 -39.56 5.25
N THR A 276 15.33 -38.61 4.67
CA THR A 276 14.88 -37.24 4.38
C THR A 276 14.67 -37.11 2.87
N ARG A 277 13.52 -36.57 2.44
CA ARG A 277 13.19 -36.42 1.01
C ARG A 277 12.99 -34.95 0.63
N PRO A 278 13.59 -34.45 -0.47
CA PRO A 278 13.31 -33.11 -0.94
C PRO A 278 11.95 -33.04 -1.63
N LEU A 279 11.19 -31.99 -1.33
CA LEU A 279 9.88 -31.70 -1.90
C LEU A 279 9.87 -30.30 -2.53
N TYR A 280 9.15 -30.12 -3.63
CA TYR A 280 8.79 -28.81 -4.18
C TYR A 280 7.27 -28.69 -4.20
N SER A 281 6.75 -27.85 -3.32
CA SER A 281 5.33 -27.68 -3.09
C SER A 281 4.85 -26.40 -3.78
N CYS A 282 4.20 -26.54 -4.93
CA CYS A 282 3.68 -25.45 -5.74
C CYS A 282 2.37 -24.92 -5.14
N PHE A 283 2.18 -23.60 -5.10
CA PHE A 283 0.96 -22.99 -4.58
C PHE A 283 0.32 -21.97 -5.54
N ASP A 284 1.01 -21.51 -6.58
CA ASP A 284 0.42 -20.65 -7.62
C ASP A 284 1.09 -20.87 -8.99
N VAL A 285 0.48 -20.35 -10.05
CA VAL A 285 0.95 -20.42 -11.43
C VAL A 285 0.84 -19.04 -12.09
N PHE A 286 1.94 -18.57 -12.68
CA PHE A 286 1.98 -17.27 -13.35
C PHE A 286 1.42 -17.36 -14.77
N ARG A 287 1.92 -18.35 -15.54
CA ARG A 287 1.57 -18.55 -16.95
C ARG A 287 1.94 -19.96 -17.43
N TYR A 288 1.38 -20.35 -18.57
CA TYR A 288 1.81 -21.51 -19.33
C TYR A 288 1.67 -21.26 -20.84
N THR A 289 2.39 -22.03 -21.65
CA THR A 289 2.30 -22.01 -23.12
C THR A 289 1.91 -23.41 -23.61
N PRO A 290 0.74 -23.57 -24.25
CA PRO A 290 0.35 -24.85 -24.86
C PRO A 290 1.34 -25.29 -25.95
N MET A 291 1.53 -26.59 -26.12
CA MET A 291 2.41 -27.14 -27.15
C MET A 291 1.99 -26.76 -28.58
N LYS A 292 0.68 -26.56 -28.81
CA LYS A 292 0.11 -26.14 -30.10
C LYS A 292 0.42 -24.68 -30.46
N ASP A 293 0.67 -23.85 -29.45
CA ASP A 293 0.88 -22.40 -29.59
C ASP A 293 2.33 -22.02 -29.29
N ALA A 294 3.31 -22.87 -29.64
CA ALA A 294 4.73 -22.62 -29.38
C ALA A 294 5.28 -21.31 -29.99
N VAL A 295 4.51 -20.65 -30.86
CA VAL A 295 4.80 -19.35 -31.50
C VAL A 295 3.98 -18.18 -30.91
N GLY A 296 3.01 -18.46 -30.01
CA GLY A 296 2.10 -17.48 -29.42
C GLY A 296 2.54 -16.91 -28.06
N THR A 297 1.87 -15.87 -27.58
CA THR A 297 2.20 -15.11 -26.35
C THR A 297 1.95 -15.85 -25.03
N GLY A 298 1.64 -17.15 -25.04
CA GLY A 298 1.28 -17.93 -23.83
C GLY A 298 0.01 -17.43 -23.12
N VAL A 299 -0.52 -18.23 -22.19
CA VAL A 299 -1.68 -17.89 -21.36
C VAL A 299 -1.19 -17.28 -20.04
N CYS A 300 -1.38 -15.97 -19.88
CA CYS A 300 -1.11 -15.27 -18.62
C CYS A 300 -2.31 -15.38 -17.67
N LEU A 301 -2.06 -15.82 -16.44
CA LEU A 301 -3.11 -16.05 -15.43
C LEU A 301 -3.19 -14.90 -14.41
N THR A 302 -2.47 -13.82 -14.64
CA THR A 302 -2.24 -12.70 -13.71
C THR A 302 -3.50 -12.13 -13.07
N ARG A 303 -4.60 -12.06 -13.83
CA ARG A 303 -5.90 -11.49 -13.40
C ARG A 303 -6.98 -12.53 -13.14
N TRP A 304 -6.61 -13.82 -13.21
CA TRP A 304 -7.56 -14.89 -13.02
C TRP A 304 -7.81 -15.10 -11.52
N PRO A 305 -9.01 -15.56 -11.11
CA PRO A 305 -9.26 -15.90 -9.71
C PRO A 305 -8.32 -17.01 -9.20
N MET A 306 -8.04 -17.00 -7.90
CA MET A 306 -7.13 -17.96 -7.27
C MET A 306 -7.56 -19.41 -7.50
N SER A 307 -8.85 -19.71 -7.38
CA SER A 307 -9.41 -21.04 -7.65
C SER A 307 -9.06 -21.55 -9.07
N LYS A 308 -9.18 -20.69 -10.08
CA LYS A 308 -8.89 -21.03 -11.47
C LYS A 308 -7.40 -21.24 -11.72
N ARG A 309 -6.54 -20.43 -11.10
CA ARG A 309 -5.09 -20.66 -11.17
C ARG A 309 -4.71 -21.97 -10.52
N TYR A 310 -5.32 -22.28 -9.37
CA TYR A 310 -5.10 -23.54 -8.67
C TYR A 310 -5.53 -24.77 -9.49
N ASP A 311 -6.68 -24.71 -10.17
CA ASP A 311 -7.13 -25.78 -11.08
C ASP A 311 -6.13 -26.01 -12.22
N VAL A 312 -5.61 -24.94 -12.84
CA VAL A 312 -4.57 -25.05 -13.88
C VAL A 312 -3.30 -25.69 -13.31
N LEU A 313 -2.82 -25.22 -12.15
CA LEU A 313 -1.66 -25.78 -11.48
C LEU A 313 -1.82 -27.28 -11.23
N ARG A 314 -2.93 -27.68 -10.59
CA ARG A 314 -3.20 -29.07 -10.20
C ARG A 314 -3.38 -29.97 -11.43
N ASP A 315 -4.27 -29.58 -12.34
CA ASP A 315 -4.78 -30.50 -13.37
C ASP A 315 -3.93 -30.48 -14.63
N HIS A 316 -3.37 -29.33 -15.01
CA HIS A 316 -2.61 -29.22 -16.27
C HIS A 316 -1.11 -29.44 -16.06
N ILE A 317 -0.56 -28.95 -14.95
CA ILE A 317 0.89 -29.02 -14.68
C ILE A 317 1.21 -30.23 -13.81
N ILE A 318 0.71 -30.28 -12.58
CA ILE A 318 1.12 -31.30 -11.59
C ILE A 318 0.64 -32.69 -11.99
N ALA A 319 -0.62 -32.86 -12.39
CA ALA A 319 -1.13 -34.15 -12.83
C ALA A 319 -0.37 -34.69 -14.06
N SER A 320 0.03 -33.81 -14.98
CA SER A 320 0.83 -34.18 -16.15
C SER A 320 2.25 -34.64 -15.76
N ILE A 321 2.89 -33.94 -14.81
CA ILE A 321 4.18 -34.35 -14.24
C ILE A 321 4.07 -35.73 -13.59
N HIS A 322 3.06 -35.95 -12.74
CA HIS A 322 2.86 -37.24 -12.07
C HIS A 322 2.55 -38.37 -13.07
N ALA A 323 1.76 -38.11 -14.10
CA ALA A 323 1.50 -39.07 -15.17
C ALA A 323 2.80 -39.49 -15.88
N SER A 324 3.70 -38.54 -16.16
CA SER A 324 5.02 -38.81 -16.72
C SER A 324 5.95 -39.56 -15.75
N GLU A 325 5.90 -39.23 -14.46
CA GLU A 325 6.70 -39.89 -13.42
C GLU A 325 6.30 -41.35 -13.19
N ASN A 326 5.01 -41.67 -13.29
CA ASN A 326 4.51 -43.04 -13.13
C ASN A 326 5.00 -44.00 -14.24
N LEU A 327 5.51 -43.48 -15.36
CA LEU A 327 6.15 -44.26 -16.43
C LEU A 327 7.62 -44.57 -16.13
N ARG A 328 8.18 -44.08 -15.01
CA ARG A 328 9.58 -44.30 -14.61
C ARG A 328 9.73 -45.55 -13.77
N THR A 329 10.86 -46.22 -13.97
CA THR A 329 11.28 -47.36 -13.13
C THR A 329 11.83 -46.91 -11.78
N GLN A 330 12.43 -45.72 -11.70
CA GLN A 330 12.88 -45.11 -10.46
C GLN A 330 12.14 -43.80 -10.19
N LYS A 331 11.71 -43.59 -8.95
CA LYS A 331 11.07 -42.34 -8.52
C LYS A 331 12.08 -41.18 -8.55
N PRO A 332 11.66 -39.96 -8.92
CA PRO A 332 12.52 -38.80 -8.88
C PRO A 332 12.97 -38.49 -7.44
N LEU A 333 14.17 -37.92 -7.32
CA LEU A 333 14.71 -37.47 -6.04
C LEU A 333 13.83 -36.39 -5.43
N LEU A 334 13.50 -35.36 -6.22
CA LEU A 334 12.64 -34.25 -5.82
C LEU A 334 11.19 -34.57 -6.19
N HIS A 335 10.31 -34.49 -5.20
CA HIS A 335 8.88 -34.69 -5.42
C HIS A 335 8.20 -33.35 -5.65
N VAL A 336 7.59 -33.15 -6.82
CA VAL A 336 6.85 -31.93 -7.14
C VAL A 336 5.35 -32.17 -6.92
N PHE A 337 4.65 -31.27 -6.23
CA PHE A 337 3.20 -31.41 -6.00
C PHE A 337 2.50 -30.06 -5.78
N ALA A 338 1.19 -30.00 -5.94
CA ALA A 338 0.38 -28.83 -5.57
C ALA A 338 0.05 -28.87 -4.07
N LYS A 339 0.33 -27.80 -3.32
CA LYS A 339 -0.15 -27.63 -1.94
C LYS A 339 -1.67 -27.57 -1.92
N GLU A 340 -2.28 -28.19 -0.92
CA GLU A 340 -3.71 -28.06 -0.71
C GLU A 340 -4.09 -26.59 -0.41
N MET A 341 -5.16 -26.15 -1.07
CA MET A 341 -5.80 -24.85 -0.90
C MET A 341 -7.17 -25.07 -0.27
N PHE A 342 -7.32 -24.68 0.99
CA PHE A 342 -8.55 -24.83 1.74
C PHE A 342 -9.36 -23.55 1.64
N PRO A 343 -10.65 -23.59 1.25
CA PRO A 343 -11.55 -22.48 1.53
C PRO A 343 -11.54 -22.19 3.03
N VAL A 344 -11.59 -20.92 3.46
CA VAL A 344 -11.52 -20.56 4.90
C VAL A 344 -12.53 -21.31 5.77
N LYS A 345 -13.73 -21.59 5.26
CA LYS A 345 -14.75 -22.40 5.95
C LYS A 345 -14.31 -23.82 6.31
N ASN A 346 -13.24 -24.34 5.70
CA ASN A 346 -12.66 -25.65 5.97
C ASN A 346 -11.34 -25.53 6.76
N PHE A 347 -11.13 -24.41 7.48
CA PHE A 347 -9.89 -24.17 8.22
C PHE A 347 -9.57 -25.29 9.21
N GLY A 348 -10.59 -25.83 9.90
CA GLY A 348 -10.44 -26.95 10.83
C GLY A 348 -9.76 -28.19 10.24
N GLU A 349 -9.99 -28.49 8.95
CA GLU A 349 -9.32 -29.63 8.28
C GLU A 349 -7.81 -29.43 8.18
N CYS A 350 -7.36 -28.19 7.95
CA CYS A 350 -5.95 -27.85 7.91
C CYS A 350 -5.34 -27.90 9.31
N VAL A 351 -6.03 -27.34 10.31
CA VAL A 351 -5.59 -27.34 11.71
C VAL A 351 -5.46 -28.76 12.29
N ALA A 352 -6.39 -29.66 11.95
CA ALA A 352 -6.37 -31.05 12.42
C ALA A 352 -5.12 -31.84 11.97
N ARG A 353 -4.38 -31.36 10.97
CA ARG A 353 -3.13 -31.96 10.46
C ARG A 353 -1.87 -31.36 11.10
N LEU A 354 -2.00 -30.34 11.94
CA LEU A 354 -0.87 -29.74 12.64
C LEU A 354 -0.57 -30.48 13.94
N ARG A 355 0.71 -30.54 14.30
CA ARG A 355 1.17 -30.99 15.62
C ARG A 355 2.23 -30.04 16.16
N ARG A 356 2.18 -29.81 17.46
CA ARG A 356 3.16 -29.06 18.23
C ARG A 356 4.15 -30.03 18.88
N ALA A 357 5.43 -29.67 18.90
CA ALA A 357 6.43 -30.35 19.70
C ALA A 357 7.33 -29.33 20.42
N ASP A 358 7.54 -29.56 21.72
CA ASP A 358 8.51 -28.81 22.50
C ASP A 358 9.93 -29.32 22.19
N THR A 359 10.86 -28.40 21.97
CA THR A 359 12.26 -28.77 21.78
C THR A 359 12.88 -29.13 23.13
N SER A 360 13.48 -30.32 23.23
CA SER A 360 14.00 -30.92 24.47
C SER A 360 15.31 -30.29 24.99
N GLY A 361 15.54 -29.00 24.74
CA GLY A 361 16.71 -28.25 25.21
C GLY A 361 16.34 -27.13 26.19
N ASN A 362 17.34 -26.59 26.90
CA ASN A 362 17.23 -25.48 27.88
C ASN A 362 16.62 -24.16 27.33
N THR A 363 16.11 -24.13 26.10
CA THR A 363 15.63 -22.93 25.42
C THR A 363 14.12 -22.82 25.25
N GLY A 364 13.34 -23.84 25.65
CA GLY A 364 11.87 -23.73 25.63
C GLY A 364 11.26 -23.39 24.26
N GLY A 365 11.96 -23.72 23.16
CA GLY A 365 11.51 -23.44 21.80
C GLY A 365 10.42 -24.40 21.35
N VAL A 366 9.50 -23.93 20.52
CA VAL A 366 8.36 -24.73 20.00
C VAL A 366 8.50 -24.89 18.49
N MET A 367 8.35 -26.13 18.01
CA MET A 367 8.25 -26.43 16.58
C MET A 367 6.85 -26.91 16.23
N TYR A 368 6.40 -26.56 15.03
CA TYR A 368 5.12 -27.03 14.49
C TYR A 368 5.38 -27.86 13.24
N TYR A 369 4.65 -28.96 13.13
CA TYR A 369 4.70 -29.88 12.01
C TYR A 369 3.35 -29.98 11.34
N TYR A 370 3.34 -30.10 10.03
CA TYR A 370 2.16 -30.36 9.23
C TYR A 370 2.25 -31.76 8.61
N ASP A 371 1.24 -32.60 8.85
CA ASP A 371 1.11 -33.91 8.23
C ASP A 371 0.49 -33.78 6.83
N GLY A 372 1.35 -33.53 5.85
CA GLY A 372 0.97 -33.43 4.44
C GLY A 372 0.91 -34.78 3.73
N PRO A 373 0.36 -34.83 2.50
CA PRO A 373 0.22 -36.06 1.72
C PRO A 373 1.57 -36.77 1.45
N HIS A 374 2.67 -36.02 1.48
CA HIS A 374 4.01 -36.51 1.18
C HIS A 374 4.94 -36.59 2.40
N GLY A 375 4.41 -36.38 3.60
CA GLY A 375 5.14 -36.49 4.86
C GLY A 375 5.12 -35.24 5.70
N TRP A 376 5.81 -35.34 6.83
CA TRP A 376 5.83 -34.31 7.85
C TRP A 376 6.76 -33.20 7.41
N THR A 377 6.25 -31.98 7.37
CA THR A 377 7.01 -30.77 7.05
C THR A 377 6.92 -29.80 8.22
N LEU A 378 7.95 -28.96 8.37
CA LEU A 378 7.90 -27.89 9.37
C LEU A 378 6.95 -26.78 8.90
N SER A 379 6.19 -26.26 9.86
CA SER A 379 5.18 -25.23 9.63
C SER A 379 5.48 -23.96 10.40
N ASP A 380 5.45 -22.84 9.69
CA ASP A 380 5.62 -21.48 10.21
C ASP A 380 4.28 -20.78 10.47
N GLY A 381 3.17 -21.33 9.97
CA GLY A 381 1.83 -20.72 10.08
C GLY A 381 1.02 -20.87 8.80
N PHE A 382 0.43 -19.78 8.32
CA PHE A 382 -0.58 -19.81 7.24
C PHE A 382 -0.42 -18.66 6.24
N ILE A 383 -0.82 -18.91 4.99
CA ILE A 383 -0.99 -17.89 3.95
C ILE A 383 -2.47 -17.84 3.55
N PHE A 384 -3.02 -16.64 3.50
CA PHE A 384 -4.39 -16.34 3.07
C PHE A 384 -4.34 -15.60 1.73
N THR A 385 -4.88 -16.21 0.68
CA THR A 385 -4.96 -15.64 -0.66
C THR A 385 -6.42 -15.38 -1.01
N PRO A 386 -6.79 -14.14 -1.39
CA PRO A 386 -8.17 -13.84 -1.75
C PRO A 386 -8.53 -14.52 -3.08
N GLU A 387 -9.81 -14.83 -3.26
CA GLU A 387 -10.30 -15.46 -4.50
C GLU A 387 -10.10 -14.52 -5.70
N LYS A 388 -10.39 -13.22 -5.53
CA LYS A 388 -10.03 -12.19 -6.50
C LYS A 388 -8.67 -11.63 -6.10
N PHE A 389 -7.63 -12.05 -6.81
CA PHE A 389 -6.26 -11.66 -6.50
C PHE A 389 -5.43 -11.49 -7.77
N ASP A 390 -5.17 -10.24 -8.13
CA ASP A 390 -4.25 -9.92 -9.22
C ASP A 390 -2.80 -10.15 -8.77
N LEU A 391 -2.02 -10.87 -9.59
CA LEU A 391 -0.59 -11.09 -9.37
C LEU A 391 0.18 -9.81 -9.73
N VAL A 392 0.45 -8.99 -8.70
CA VAL A 392 1.15 -7.70 -8.80
C VAL A 392 2.58 -7.77 -8.27
N HIS A 393 3.45 -6.89 -8.76
CA HIS A 393 4.78 -6.71 -8.19
C HIS A 393 4.72 -6.13 -6.76
N GLY A 394 5.39 -6.78 -5.81
CA GLY A 394 5.60 -6.25 -4.46
C GLY A 394 4.61 -6.75 -3.42
N ALA A 395 4.52 -6.07 -2.28
CA ALA A 395 3.63 -6.47 -1.18
C ALA A 395 2.17 -6.18 -1.51
N SER A 396 1.34 -7.22 -1.48
CA SER A 396 -0.11 -7.08 -1.51
C SER A 396 -0.64 -6.82 -0.10
N LYS A 397 -1.54 -5.85 0.04
CA LYS A 397 -2.28 -5.62 1.28
C LYS A 397 -3.38 -6.66 1.53
N GLU A 398 -3.75 -7.42 0.51
CA GLU A 398 -4.89 -8.34 0.55
C GLU A 398 -4.47 -9.81 0.72
N GLN A 399 -3.29 -10.19 0.21
CA GLN A 399 -2.69 -11.50 0.49
C GLN A 399 -1.94 -11.44 1.82
N LEU A 400 -2.40 -12.23 2.79
CA LEU A 400 -1.96 -12.13 4.18
C LEU A 400 -1.14 -13.36 4.59
N LYS A 401 -0.20 -13.18 5.51
CA LYS A 401 0.49 -14.27 6.19
C LYS A 401 0.32 -14.16 7.69
N TRP A 402 -0.01 -15.27 8.32
CA TRP A 402 0.01 -15.41 9.77
C TRP A 402 1.16 -16.34 10.15
N LYS A 403 1.85 -16.00 11.24
CA LYS A 403 2.88 -16.84 11.84
C LYS A 403 2.55 -17.07 13.29
N TRP A 404 2.98 -18.21 13.83
CA TRP A 404 2.92 -18.48 15.26
C TRP A 404 3.57 -17.33 16.04
N PRO A 405 2.92 -16.80 17.10
CA PRO A 405 3.51 -15.74 17.91
C PRO A 405 4.91 -16.07 18.45
N SER A 406 5.18 -17.35 18.75
CA SER A 406 6.49 -17.85 19.21
C SER A 406 7.55 -17.91 18.10
N MET A 407 7.16 -17.87 16.83
CA MET A 407 8.05 -17.91 15.66
C MET A 407 8.23 -16.54 14.99
N LEU A 408 7.69 -15.48 15.59
CA LEU A 408 7.96 -14.12 15.16
C LEU A 408 9.37 -13.72 15.61
N SER A 409 10.30 -13.71 14.65
CA SER A 409 11.70 -13.33 14.86
C SER A 409 12.06 -12.02 14.17
N VAL A 410 13.13 -11.40 14.67
CA VAL A 410 13.81 -10.27 14.04
C VAL A 410 15.30 -10.60 13.91
N ASP A 411 15.83 -10.45 12.70
CA ASP A 411 17.27 -10.48 12.45
C ASP A 411 17.88 -9.12 12.83
N TRP A 412 18.36 -8.98 14.07
CA TRP A 412 18.99 -7.75 14.57
C TRP A 412 20.46 -7.67 14.16
N SER A 413 20.98 -6.45 14.00
CA SER A 413 22.42 -6.20 13.90
C SER A 413 22.97 -5.84 15.28
N LEU A 414 23.70 -6.77 15.91
CA LEU A 414 24.16 -6.68 17.29
C LEU A 414 25.68 -6.50 17.37
N ALA A 415 26.14 -5.63 18.25
CA ALA A 415 27.53 -5.57 18.71
C ALA A 415 27.57 -5.61 20.24
N ALA A 416 28.45 -6.43 20.81
CA ALA A 416 28.59 -6.53 22.26
C ALA A 416 29.22 -5.25 22.82
N ILE A 417 28.84 -4.90 24.05
CA ILE A 417 29.43 -3.78 24.80
C ILE A 417 30.50 -4.34 25.74
N GLU A 418 31.71 -3.80 25.66
CA GLU A 418 32.81 -4.23 26.52
C GLU A 418 32.45 -4.07 28.01
N GLY A 419 32.65 -5.14 28.79
CA GLY A 419 32.36 -5.17 30.22
C GLY A 419 30.88 -5.27 30.61
N ARG A 420 29.94 -5.38 29.66
CA ARG A 420 28.50 -5.56 29.96
C ARG A 420 27.97 -6.88 29.41
N THR A 421 27.47 -7.74 30.30
CA THR A 421 26.86 -9.01 29.93
C THR A 421 25.44 -8.79 29.42
N ASP A 422 25.09 -9.46 28.32
CA ASP A 422 23.74 -9.47 27.73
C ASP A 422 23.21 -8.10 27.27
N GLU A 423 24.06 -7.08 27.19
CA GLU A 423 23.74 -5.76 26.65
C GLU A 423 24.44 -5.52 25.32
N TYR A 424 23.66 -5.11 24.32
CA TYR A 424 24.10 -5.00 22.94
C TYR A 424 23.74 -3.65 22.34
N VAL A 425 24.67 -3.12 21.54
CA VAL A 425 24.37 -2.04 20.61
C VAL A 425 23.61 -2.60 19.42
N VAL A 426 22.47 -1.99 19.10
CA VAL A 426 21.62 -2.40 18.00
C VAL A 426 21.62 -1.34 16.91
N ASP A 427 22.03 -1.73 15.71
CA ASP A 427 21.96 -0.90 14.51
C ASP A 427 20.77 -1.33 13.63
N LEU A 428 19.81 -0.43 13.41
CA LEU A 428 18.66 -0.61 12.53
C LEU A 428 19.07 -0.38 11.08
N PHE A 429 18.80 -1.36 10.22
CA PHE A 429 19.05 -1.22 8.79
C PHE A 429 17.86 -0.56 8.08
N PHE A 430 18.16 0.36 7.17
CA PHE A 430 17.17 1.01 6.33
C PHE A 430 17.60 0.94 4.87
N ARG A 431 16.66 0.55 4.01
CA ARG A 431 16.80 0.56 2.56
C ARG A 431 15.50 1.04 1.95
N LYS A 432 15.57 2.10 1.15
CA LYS A 432 14.46 2.58 0.31
C LYS A 432 14.84 2.38 -1.14
N ARG A 433 14.15 1.46 -1.83
CA ARG A 433 14.32 1.23 -3.28
C ARG A 433 13.58 2.31 -4.09
N ARG A 434 14.18 2.76 -5.19
CA ARG A 434 13.76 3.86 -6.09
C ARG A 434 12.27 4.24 -6.04
N PHE A 435 11.96 5.32 -5.33
CA PHE A 435 10.69 6.02 -5.46
C PHE A 435 10.92 7.36 -6.17
N GLY A 436 10.38 7.54 -7.37
CA GLY A 436 10.44 8.81 -8.10
C GLY A 436 11.83 9.24 -8.60
N HIS A 437 12.61 8.32 -9.19
CA HIS A 437 13.90 8.59 -9.86
C HIS A 437 15.09 9.04 -8.96
N ARG A 438 15.03 8.86 -7.64
CA ARG A 438 16.20 9.02 -6.74
C ARG A 438 16.98 7.70 -6.58
N PRO A 439 18.31 7.75 -6.39
CA PRO A 439 19.11 6.56 -6.05
C PRO A 439 18.62 5.92 -4.74
N ASP A 440 18.86 4.62 -4.58
CA ASP A 440 18.45 3.88 -3.39
C ASP A 440 19.16 4.46 -2.14
N SER A 441 18.38 4.94 -1.17
CA SER A 441 18.94 5.34 0.13
C SER A 441 19.10 4.09 0.99
N VAL A 442 20.34 3.74 1.29
CA VAL A 442 20.70 2.61 2.16
C VAL A 442 21.58 3.11 3.29
N GLY A 443 21.32 2.66 4.51
CA GLY A 443 22.16 2.98 5.65
C GLY A 443 21.69 2.33 6.94
N ARG A 444 22.31 2.77 8.03
CA ARG A 444 22.02 2.28 9.39
C ARG A 444 21.70 3.44 10.31
N SER A 445 20.78 3.21 11.25
CA SER A 445 20.45 4.12 12.36
C SER A 445 20.60 3.35 13.65
N ARG A 446 21.12 3.95 14.71
CA ARG A 446 21.33 3.27 16.00
C ARG A 446 20.12 3.45 16.92
N LEU A 447 19.78 2.42 17.71
CA LEU A 447 18.84 2.60 18.82
C LEU A 447 19.41 3.55 19.88
N SER A 448 18.55 4.31 20.57
CA SER A 448 18.99 5.31 21.54
C SER A 448 19.72 4.71 22.75
N SER A 449 19.34 3.48 23.11
CA SER A 449 19.78 2.76 24.30
C SER A 449 20.28 1.37 23.94
N ALA A 450 21.18 0.82 24.76
CA ALA A 450 21.57 -0.58 24.64
C ALA A 450 20.36 -1.49 24.87
N MET A 451 20.24 -2.55 24.07
CA MET A 451 19.19 -3.54 24.23
C MET A 451 19.71 -4.69 25.06
N ARG A 452 18.95 -5.11 26.07
CA ARG A 452 19.23 -6.33 26.82
C ARG A 452 18.60 -7.52 26.10
N LEU A 453 19.40 -8.52 25.75
CA LEU A 453 18.95 -9.74 25.10
C LEU A 453 19.48 -10.96 25.86
N LEU A 454 18.65 -11.99 26.00
CA LEU A 454 19.08 -13.27 26.52
C LEU A 454 20.00 -13.95 25.51
N ASN A 455 21.14 -14.47 25.98
CA ASN A 455 22.07 -15.25 25.17
C ASN A 455 22.20 -16.68 25.72
N PRO A 456 21.13 -17.50 25.63
CA PRO A 456 21.08 -18.81 26.29
C PRO A 456 22.17 -19.77 25.82
N PHE A 457 22.66 -19.61 24.59
CA PHE A 457 23.69 -20.44 23.99
C PHE A 457 25.11 -19.89 24.17
N SER A 458 25.30 -18.82 24.93
CA SER A 458 26.61 -18.16 25.12
C SER A 458 27.32 -17.87 23.79
N LEU A 459 26.57 -17.43 22.78
CA LEU A 459 27.09 -17.12 21.45
C LEU A 459 28.07 -15.95 21.56
N ARG A 460 29.24 -16.09 20.91
CA ARG A 460 30.27 -15.04 20.91
C ARG A 460 29.88 -13.92 19.94
N ILE A 461 29.35 -12.83 20.50
CA ILE A 461 29.09 -11.60 19.77
C ILE A 461 30.31 -10.68 19.92
N PRO A 462 30.92 -10.21 18.82
CA PRO A 462 32.12 -9.39 18.89
C PRO A 462 31.83 -7.98 19.41
N THR A 463 32.81 -7.38 20.07
CA THR A 463 32.88 -5.94 20.35
C THR A 463 33.37 -5.20 19.10
N GLY A 464 32.92 -3.96 18.89
CA GLY A 464 33.41 -3.07 17.82
C GLY A 464 32.93 -3.36 16.38
N ARG A 465 32.40 -4.57 16.09
CA ARG A 465 31.73 -4.88 14.81
C ARG A 465 30.37 -5.52 15.04
N SER A 466 29.43 -5.29 14.13
CA SER A 466 28.09 -5.85 14.23
C SER A 466 27.97 -7.21 13.52
N VAL A 467 27.20 -8.13 14.10
CA VAL A 467 26.79 -9.40 13.49
C VAL A 467 25.26 -9.45 13.35
N VAL A 468 24.77 -10.19 12.36
CA VAL A 468 23.33 -10.43 12.22
C VAL A 468 22.94 -11.61 13.11
N ALA A 469 21.98 -11.40 14.01
CA ALA A 469 21.49 -12.41 14.94
C ALA A 469 19.96 -12.51 14.84
N GLU A 470 19.46 -13.71 14.61
CA GLU A 470 18.02 -13.97 14.65
C GLU A 470 17.59 -14.09 16.10
N CYS A 471 16.66 -13.24 16.51
CA CYS A 471 16.15 -13.20 17.89
C CYS A 471 14.63 -13.32 17.90
N VAL A 472 14.11 -14.01 18.91
CA VAL A 472 12.67 -14.13 19.19
C VAL A 472 12.34 -13.41 20.49
N PHE A 473 11.10 -12.97 20.66
CA PHE A 473 10.67 -12.34 21.90
C PHE A 473 10.08 -13.38 22.86
N ASP A 474 10.75 -13.62 23.99
CA ASP A 474 10.25 -14.47 25.07
C ASP A 474 9.22 -13.68 25.87
N ARG A 475 7.96 -14.09 25.79
CA ARG A 475 6.83 -13.42 26.46
C ARG A 475 6.83 -13.59 27.97
N HIS A 476 7.31 -14.73 28.49
CA HIS A 476 7.35 -14.99 29.92
C HIS A 476 8.45 -14.15 30.58
N LYS A 477 9.63 -14.10 29.95
CA LYS A 477 10.76 -13.28 30.43
C LYS A 477 10.67 -11.82 30.00
N LYS A 478 9.71 -11.47 29.13
CA LYS A 478 9.51 -10.13 28.57
C LYS A 478 10.79 -9.54 27.96
N SER A 479 11.56 -10.39 27.27
CA SER A 479 12.88 -10.04 26.73
C SER A 479 13.12 -10.71 25.39
N TRP A 480 13.91 -10.07 24.53
CA TRP A 480 14.44 -10.73 23.34
C TRP A 480 15.44 -11.81 23.74
N SER A 481 15.45 -12.93 23.01
CA SER A 481 16.37 -14.05 23.13
C SER A 481 17.07 -14.31 21.81
N ILE A 482 18.39 -14.49 21.83
CA ILE A 482 19.19 -14.79 20.64
C ILE A 482 19.09 -16.28 20.33
N GLU A 483 18.47 -16.61 19.21
CA GLU A 483 18.33 -17.99 18.74
C GLU A 483 19.59 -18.48 18.04
N ARG A 484 20.12 -17.65 17.12
CA ARG A 484 21.32 -18.01 16.35
C ARG A 484 21.98 -16.80 15.67
N LEU A 485 23.24 -16.98 15.29
CA LEU A 485 23.93 -16.06 14.38
C LEU A 485 23.62 -16.40 12.91
N ARG A 486 23.34 -15.38 12.10
CA ARG A 486 22.99 -15.48 10.67
C ARG A 486 24.21 -15.23 9.79
N THR A 487 25.13 -16.19 9.73
CA THR A 487 26.32 -16.09 8.86
C THR A 487 25.98 -16.13 7.36
N ASP A 488 24.78 -16.62 7.03
CA ASP A 488 24.21 -16.63 5.68
C ASP A 488 23.71 -15.26 5.21
N LYS A 489 23.57 -14.29 6.12
CA LYS A 489 23.05 -12.95 5.82
C LYS A 489 24.13 -11.88 5.97
N SER A 490 24.28 -11.09 4.92
CA SER A 490 25.07 -9.85 4.95
C SER A 490 24.30 -8.68 5.57
N GLU A 491 22.96 -8.73 5.56
CA GLU A 491 22.08 -7.65 6.00
C GLU A 491 21.03 -8.13 7.03
N PRO A 492 20.77 -7.35 8.10
CA PRO A 492 19.69 -7.61 9.05
C PRO A 492 18.33 -7.22 8.45
N ASN A 493 17.24 -7.43 9.21
CA ASN A 493 15.93 -6.97 8.76
C ASN A 493 15.85 -5.44 8.64
N SER A 494 15.07 -4.97 7.66
CA SER A 494 14.79 -3.54 7.50
C SER A 494 13.96 -3.01 8.67
N VAL A 495 14.09 -1.72 8.99
CA VAL A 495 13.32 -1.08 10.07
C VAL A 495 11.80 -1.24 9.90
N VAL A 496 11.30 -1.27 8.66
CA VAL A 496 9.88 -1.49 8.35
C VAL A 496 9.45 -2.90 8.77
N THR A 497 10.30 -3.89 8.50
CA THR A 497 10.08 -5.28 8.91
C THR A 497 10.10 -5.39 10.44
N VAL A 498 11.04 -4.73 11.11
CA VAL A 498 11.15 -4.71 12.57
C VAL A 498 9.88 -4.15 13.21
N ILE A 499 9.42 -2.97 12.76
CA ILE A 499 8.18 -2.34 13.24
C ILE A 499 6.98 -3.27 13.02
N SER A 500 6.88 -3.88 11.84
CA SER A 500 5.77 -4.77 11.53
C SER A 500 5.73 -6.01 12.43
N VAL A 501 6.88 -6.64 12.70
CA VAL A 501 6.99 -7.78 13.63
C VAL A 501 6.64 -7.36 15.06
N LEU A 502 7.12 -6.20 15.51
CA LEU A 502 6.79 -5.65 16.84
C LEU A 502 5.29 -5.39 16.98
N GLU A 503 4.65 -4.76 16.01
CA GLU A 503 3.20 -4.57 16.00
C GLU A 503 2.47 -5.94 16.05
N SER A 504 2.93 -6.96 15.30
CA SER A 504 2.31 -8.30 15.34
C SER A 504 2.48 -9.00 16.70
N LEU A 505 3.65 -8.83 17.34
CA LEU A 505 3.90 -9.29 18.70
C LEU A 505 2.97 -8.57 19.70
N VAL A 506 2.78 -7.26 19.52
CA VAL A 506 1.88 -6.41 20.32
C VAL A 506 0.41 -6.66 19.99
N GLU A 507 0.04 -7.28 18.87
CA GLU A 507 -1.32 -7.77 18.63
C GLU A 507 -1.56 -9.18 19.17
N ASN A 508 -0.52 -10.03 19.23
CA ASN A 508 -0.57 -11.43 19.70
C ASN A 508 -1.79 -12.16 19.16
N ILE A 509 -1.87 -12.24 17.84
CA ILE A 509 -2.88 -13.03 17.16
C ILE A 509 -2.48 -14.49 17.35
N THR A 510 -2.97 -15.10 18.42
CA THR A 510 -2.85 -16.53 18.71
C THR A 510 -3.78 -17.33 17.78
N LEU A 511 -3.71 -18.67 17.82
CA LEU A 511 -4.54 -19.50 16.94
C LEU A 511 -6.03 -19.34 17.26
N ASP A 512 -6.41 -19.26 18.54
CA ASP A 512 -7.78 -18.98 18.98
C ASP A 512 -8.28 -17.61 18.48
N VAL A 513 -7.46 -16.57 18.61
CA VAL A 513 -7.80 -15.23 18.10
C VAL A 513 -7.96 -15.28 16.58
N LEU A 514 -7.07 -15.98 15.86
CA LEU A 514 -7.17 -16.16 14.42
C LEU A 514 -8.48 -16.87 14.02
N VAL A 515 -8.86 -17.95 14.70
CA VAL A 515 -10.12 -18.66 14.48
C VAL A 515 -11.31 -17.72 14.66
N GLY A 516 -11.31 -16.93 15.75
CA GLY A 516 -12.35 -15.93 15.99
C GLY A 516 -12.40 -14.84 14.91
N MET A 517 -11.25 -14.35 14.46
CA MET A 517 -11.19 -13.38 13.36
C MET A 517 -11.81 -13.93 12.07
N LEU A 518 -11.55 -15.20 11.75
CA LEU A 518 -12.09 -15.88 10.57
C LEU A 518 -13.58 -16.22 10.69
N GLY A 519 -14.13 -16.29 11.91
CA GLY A 519 -15.53 -16.66 12.15
C GLY A 519 -15.81 -18.15 11.86
N VAL A 520 -14.87 -19.02 12.23
CA VAL A 520 -14.91 -20.47 11.96
C VAL A 520 -14.74 -21.30 13.23
N GLU A 521 -15.20 -20.76 14.35
CA GLU A 521 -15.11 -21.36 15.69
C GLU A 521 -15.67 -22.78 15.74
N ASP A 522 -16.76 -23.05 15.01
CA ASP A 522 -17.41 -24.36 14.96
C ASP A 522 -16.62 -25.43 14.18
N THR A 523 -15.60 -25.02 13.42
CA THR A 523 -14.84 -25.93 12.53
C THR A 523 -13.60 -26.50 13.19
N VAL A 524 -13.07 -25.84 14.23
CA VAL A 524 -11.81 -26.22 14.89
C VAL A 524 -12.13 -26.79 16.27
N SER A 525 -11.67 -27.99 16.57
CA SER A 525 -11.95 -28.59 17.87
C SER A 525 -11.19 -27.87 19.00
N ASN A 526 -11.85 -27.67 20.15
CA ASN A 526 -11.20 -27.13 21.35
C ASN A 526 -9.97 -27.94 21.80
N ARG A 527 -9.97 -29.25 21.50
CA ARG A 527 -8.83 -30.14 21.78
C ARG A 527 -7.62 -29.78 20.91
N ASP A 528 -7.83 -29.56 19.61
CA ASP A 528 -6.76 -29.19 18.68
C ASP A 528 -6.18 -27.82 19.04
N LEU A 529 -7.04 -26.84 19.33
CA LEU A 529 -6.64 -25.51 19.82
C LEU A 529 -5.74 -25.61 21.04
N LYS A 530 -6.19 -26.31 22.10
CA LYS A 530 -5.38 -26.51 23.31
C LYS A 530 -4.05 -27.19 23.00
N SER A 531 -4.06 -28.30 22.28
CA SER A 531 -2.83 -29.07 21.97
C SER A 531 -1.78 -28.29 21.18
N LEU A 532 -2.22 -27.35 20.33
CA LEU A 532 -1.35 -26.50 19.50
C LEU A 532 -0.95 -25.20 20.20
N GLN A 533 -1.60 -24.83 21.29
CA GLN A 533 -1.36 -23.56 21.98
C GLN A 533 -0.81 -23.70 23.38
N GLU A 534 -0.93 -24.88 24.02
CA GLU A 534 -0.52 -25.15 25.40
C GLU A 534 0.93 -24.67 25.65
N ALA A 535 1.01 -23.45 26.18
CA ALA A 535 2.02 -23.07 27.13
C ALA A 535 1.76 -23.91 28.38
N THR A 536 2.82 -24.24 29.10
CA THR A 536 2.74 -24.92 30.38
C THR A 536 2.03 -23.98 31.37
N ASP A 537 0.70 -23.98 31.40
CA ASP A 537 -0.14 -23.38 32.45
C ASP A 537 -0.09 -24.27 33.71
N LEU A 538 1.12 -24.67 34.11
CA LEU A 538 1.36 -25.07 35.49
C LEU A 538 1.64 -23.77 36.24
N GLU A 539 0.59 -23.31 36.92
CA GLU A 539 0.65 -22.40 38.05
C GLU A 539 1.75 -22.84 39.01
N GLU A 540 2.97 -22.33 38.85
CA GLU A 540 3.79 -22.06 40.02
C GLU A 540 3.28 -20.75 40.60
N GLU A 541 2.33 -20.85 41.54
CA GLU A 541 2.10 -19.87 42.59
C GLU A 541 3.37 -19.70 43.45
N GLY A 542 4.48 -19.32 42.83
CA GLY A 542 5.67 -18.84 43.51
C GLY A 542 5.56 -17.34 43.61
N LYS A 543 5.33 -16.81 44.82
CA LYS A 543 5.40 -15.38 45.16
C LYS A 543 6.67 -14.75 44.57
N ILE A 544 6.56 -14.17 43.37
CA ILE A 544 7.51 -13.17 42.90
C ILE A 544 7.19 -11.92 43.70
N VAL A 545 8.05 -11.61 44.67
CA VAL A 545 8.06 -10.33 45.37
C VAL A 545 8.24 -9.25 44.31
N SER A 546 7.14 -8.61 43.91
CA SER A 546 7.20 -7.44 43.04
C SER A 546 7.94 -6.33 43.79
N ALA A 547 9.06 -5.90 43.21
CA ALA A 547 9.67 -4.65 43.62
C ALA A 547 8.63 -3.52 43.48
N PRO A 548 8.69 -2.45 44.29
CA PRO A 548 7.76 -1.34 44.18
C PRO A 548 7.87 -0.77 42.76
N GLU A 549 6.83 -0.93 41.95
CA GLU A 549 6.82 -0.36 40.60
C GLU A 549 6.87 1.17 40.74
N SER A 550 7.96 1.77 40.25
CA SER A 550 8.06 3.20 40.00
C SER A 550 6.86 3.69 39.17
N PRO A 551 6.38 4.94 39.34
CA PRO A 551 5.28 5.45 38.54
C PRO A 551 5.58 5.28 37.05
N ILE A 552 4.71 4.54 36.37
CA ILE A 552 4.90 4.12 34.98
C ILE A 552 4.81 5.36 34.10
N GLU A 553 5.93 5.78 33.53
CA GLU A 553 5.98 6.91 32.62
C GLU A 553 5.20 6.58 31.34
N LYS A 554 4.22 7.42 31.00
CA LYS A 554 3.40 7.29 29.79
C LYS A 554 4.29 7.38 28.55
N LYS A 555 4.52 6.27 27.85
CA LYS A 555 5.37 6.27 26.64
C LYS A 555 4.52 6.27 25.37
N THR A 556 4.09 7.45 24.91
CA THR A 556 3.58 7.64 23.52
C THR A 556 4.74 7.82 22.55
N CYS A 557 4.58 7.51 21.26
CA CYS A 557 5.54 7.95 20.24
C CYS A 557 5.04 9.20 19.50
N GLN A 558 5.97 10.00 18.98
CA GLN A 558 5.63 11.10 18.08
C GLN A 558 5.65 10.62 16.63
N LEU A 559 4.64 11.02 15.87
CA LEU A 559 4.52 10.82 14.43
C LEU A 559 4.22 12.15 13.75
N THR A 560 4.61 12.31 12.49
CA THR A 560 4.29 13.50 11.70
C THR A 560 3.03 13.26 10.89
N LEU A 561 2.07 14.17 10.99
CA LEU A 561 0.84 14.15 10.19
C LEU A 561 1.09 14.92 8.88
N ARG A 562 0.76 14.32 7.74
CA ARG A 562 0.94 14.99 6.45
C ARG A 562 -0.16 14.60 5.48
N ALA A 563 -0.73 15.60 4.84
CA ALA A 563 -1.61 15.43 3.69
C ALA A 563 -0.79 15.22 2.42
N THR A 564 -1.20 14.30 1.57
CA THR A 564 -0.58 13.98 0.29
C THR A 564 -1.62 13.97 -0.82
N GLN A 565 -1.27 14.50 -1.98
CA GLN A 565 -2.08 14.39 -3.19
C GLN A 565 -1.88 13.00 -3.82
N SER A 566 -2.99 12.30 -4.10
CA SER A 566 -3.00 11.04 -4.85
C SER A 566 -2.47 11.23 -6.27
N GLN A 567 -1.97 10.17 -6.89
CA GLN A 567 -1.57 10.19 -8.31
C GLN A 567 -2.77 10.41 -9.25
N MET A 568 -3.98 10.08 -8.81
CA MET A 568 -5.22 10.45 -9.49
C MET A 568 -5.57 11.91 -9.16
N GLN A 569 -5.78 12.74 -10.18
CA GLN A 569 -5.95 14.18 -10.02
C GLN A 569 -7.15 14.53 -9.13
N GLY A 570 -6.89 15.06 -7.93
CA GLY A 570 -7.89 15.71 -7.07
C GLY A 570 -8.14 15.04 -5.73
N GLU A 571 -7.69 13.81 -5.52
CA GLU A 571 -7.84 13.13 -4.23
C GLU A 571 -6.67 13.48 -3.29
N HIS A 572 -7.00 13.71 -2.02
CA HIS A 572 -6.04 14.05 -0.97
C HIS A 572 -6.24 13.09 0.20
N GLU A 573 -5.14 12.58 0.76
CA GLU A 573 -5.17 11.67 1.91
C GLU A 573 -4.22 12.13 3.00
N ILE A 574 -4.59 11.94 4.26
CA ILE A 574 -3.71 12.17 5.41
C ILE A 574 -3.02 10.87 5.82
N HIS A 575 -1.71 10.95 6.00
CA HIS A 575 -0.88 9.85 6.46
C HIS A 575 -0.09 10.25 7.71
N LEU A 576 0.21 9.25 8.53
CA LEU A 576 1.21 9.34 9.58
C LEU A 576 2.58 8.95 9.03
N TYR A 577 3.61 9.67 9.43
CA TYR A 577 4.99 9.48 9.02
C TYR A 577 5.93 9.36 10.22
N TRP A 578 6.96 8.55 10.06
CA TRP A 578 8.19 8.65 10.83
C TRP A 578 9.37 8.92 9.90
N THR A 579 10.51 9.25 10.48
CA THR A 579 11.71 9.59 9.74
C THR A 579 12.89 8.71 10.11
N VAL A 580 13.81 8.55 9.15
CA VAL A 580 15.11 7.91 9.37
C VAL A 580 16.21 8.93 9.13
N ARG A 581 17.15 9.01 10.07
CA ARG A 581 18.37 9.79 9.90
C ARG A 581 19.51 8.86 9.47
N LEU A 582 20.00 9.05 8.25
CA LEU A 582 21.18 8.36 7.74
C LEU A 582 22.37 9.31 7.76
N LEU A 583 23.55 8.83 8.12
CA LEU A 583 24.79 9.63 8.10
C LEU A 583 25.18 10.08 6.68
N SER A 584 24.79 9.30 5.67
CA SER A 584 25.04 9.58 4.25
C SER A 584 24.12 10.67 3.68
N GLU A 585 23.06 11.06 4.38
CA GLU A 585 22.01 11.93 3.86
C GLU A 585 21.96 13.24 4.66
N LYS A 586 21.87 14.38 3.96
CA LYS A 586 21.81 15.69 4.62
C LYS A 586 20.46 15.93 5.32
N GLN A 587 19.40 15.32 4.81
CA GLN A 587 18.04 15.46 5.35
C GLN A 587 17.58 14.13 5.92
N HIS A 588 16.70 14.19 6.91
CA HIS A 588 15.94 13.01 7.33
C HIS A 588 15.18 12.45 6.12
N ILE A 589 14.95 11.14 6.09
CA ILE A 589 14.15 10.48 5.06
C ILE A 589 12.76 10.24 5.64
N PRO A 590 11.67 10.72 5.01
CA PRO A 590 10.32 10.48 5.52
C PRO A 590 9.81 9.13 5.00
N CYS A 591 9.18 8.38 5.89
CA CYS A 591 8.60 7.08 5.61
C CYS A 591 7.13 7.09 6.01
N ILE A 592 6.27 6.73 5.06
CA ILE A 592 4.84 6.56 5.33
C ILE A 592 4.71 5.41 6.31
N HIS A 593 3.98 5.64 7.40
CA HIS A 593 3.65 4.63 8.39
C HIS A 593 2.30 3.99 8.07
N CYS A 594 1.22 4.76 8.18
CA CYS A 594 -0.15 4.31 7.89
C CYS A 594 -1.05 5.48 7.46
N LYS A 595 -2.23 5.16 6.92
CA LYS A 595 -3.27 6.14 6.61
C LYS A 595 -4.01 6.55 7.88
N VAL A 596 -4.42 7.81 7.97
CA VAL A 596 -5.28 8.27 9.08
C VAL A 596 -6.65 7.59 9.06
N SER A 597 -7.15 7.19 7.89
CA SER A 597 -8.38 6.42 7.78
C SER A 597 -8.31 5.04 8.46
N GLU A 598 -7.10 4.51 8.64
CA GLU A 598 -6.83 3.25 9.35
C GLU A 598 -6.59 3.46 10.87
N CYS A 599 -6.56 4.71 11.33
CA CYS A 599 -6.30 5.11 12.71
C CYS A 599 -7.59 5.44 13.45
N SER A 600 -7.53 5.41 14.78
CA SER A 600 -8.56 5.96 15.68
C SER A 600 -7.97 7.11 16.51
N GLY A 601 -8.77 7.76 17.34
CA GLY A 601 -8.26 8.68 18.36
C GLY A 601 -9.01 10.00 18.47
N LEU A 602 -8.59 10.82 19.43
CA LEU A 602 -9.26 12.10 19.78
C LEU A 602 -10.76 11.97 20.08
N GLY A 603 -11.19 10.78 20.54
CA GLY A 603 -12.61 10.47 20.79
C GLY A 603 -13.41 10.06 19.55
N PHE A 604 -12.76 9.83 18.41
CA PHE A 604 -13.38 9.32 17.18
C PHE A 604 -13.00 7.86 16.92
N ALA A 605 -13.95 7.11 16.39
CA ALA A 605 -13.74 5.75 15.88
C ALA A 605 -12.87 5.77 14.60
N CYS A 606 -12.41 4.59 14.18
CA CYS A 606 -11.65 4.46 12.94
C CYS A 606 -12.54 4.73 11.71
N PRO A 607 -12.19 5.67 10.81
CA PRO A 607 -13.02 5.99 9.64
C PRO A 607 -13.30 4.81 8.70
N MET A 608 -12.37 3.84 8.60
CA MET A 608 -12.59 2.61 7.82
C MET A 608 -13.64 1.67 8.43
N ASP A 609 -13.87 1.74 9.74
CA ASP A 609 -14.81 0.87 10.46
C ASP A 609 -16.16 1.56 10.69
N ASP A 610 -16.15 2.89 10.79
CA ASP A 610 -17.33 3.74 11.00
C ASP A 610 -17.31 4.95 10.06
N GLU A 611 -18.14 4.91 9.03
CA GLU A 611 -18.30 6.00 8.05
C GLU A 611 -18.81 7.32 8.68
N ARG A 612 -19.36 7.28 9.90
CA ARG A 612 -19.79 8.47 10.64
C ARG A 612 -18.64 9.16 11.37
N SER A 613 -17.49 8.50 11.50
CA SER A 613 -16.31 9.07 12.14
C SER A 613 -15.87 10.35 11.41
N LYS A 614 -15.61 11.41 12.17
CA LYS A 614 -15.14 12.71 11.67
C LYS A 614 -13.66 12.95 11.94
N LEU A 615 -12.90 11.89 12.26
CA LEU A 615 -11.49 11.99 12.60
C LEU A 615 -10.68 12.66 11.47
N THR A 616 -10.87 12.19 10.24
CA THR A 616 -10.12 12.66 9.07
C THR A 616 -10.39 14.14 8.79
N GLU A 617 -11.67 14.53 8.79
CA GLU A 617 -12.11 15.89 8.51
C GLU A 617 -11.53 16.88 9.53
N ASN A 618 -11.64 16.56 10.82
CA ASN A 618 -11.09 17.42 11.86
C ASN A 618 -9.56 17.52 11.78
N LEU A 619 -8.87 16.42 11.47
CA LEU A 619 -7.41 16.45 11.29
C LEU A 619 -6.97 17.29 10.09
N TYR A 620 -7.77 17.36 9.02
CA TYR A 620 -7.52 18.29 7.91
C TYR A 620 -7.59 19.74 8.37
N VAL A 621 -8.63 20.11 9.11
CA VAL A 621 -8.83 21.46 9.64
C VAL A 621 -7.66 21.85 10.54
N GLU A 622 -7.30 21.00 11.50
CA GLU A 622 -6.17 21.25 12.41
C GLU A 622 -4.83 21.35 11.67
N LEU A 623 -4.58 20.46 10.71
CA LEU A 623 -3.37 20.49 9.88
C LEU A 623 -3.26 21.81 9.10
N ALA A 624 -4.36 22.29 8.52
CA ALA A 624 -4.40 23.54 7.80
C ALA A 624 -4.20 24.75 8.73
N ASN A 625 -4.83 24.77 9.91
CA ASN A 625 -4.69 25.82 10.92
C ASN A 625 -3.27 25.94 11.48
N ALA A 626 -2.50 24.86 11.43
CA ALA A 626 -1.08 24.89 11.74
C ALA A 626 -0.20 25.45 10.60
N GLY A 627 -0.78 25.85 9.47
CA GLY A 627 -0.09 26.37 8.29
C GLY A 627 0.08 25.38 7.14
N GLY A 628 -0.66 24.26 7.15
CA GLY A 628 -0.69 23.26 6.07
C GLY A 628 0.55 22.35 6.00
N SER A 629 0.64 21.50 4.98
CA SER A 629 1.77 20.57 4.82
C SER A 629 2.05 20.22 3.35
N TYR A 630 2.29 21.23 2.51
CA TYR A 630 2.57 20.98 1.09
C TYR A 630 3.90 20.24 0.91
N ALA A 631 4.86 20.53 1.80
CA ALA A 631 6.05 19.73 1.98
C ALA A 631 6.57 19.89 3.42
N TRP A 632 7.16 18.82 3.99
CA TRP A 632 7.84 18.78 5.29
C TRP A 632 7.31 19.75 6.36
N SER A 633 6.30 19.33 7.13
CA SER A 633 5.67 20.14 8.18
C SER A 633 6.13 19.76 9.60
N ASP A 634 5.92 20.69 10.54
CA ASP A 634 6.09 20.54 12.00
C ASP A 634 4.78 20.10 12.69
N PHE A 635 3.79 19.65 11.92
CA PHE A 635 2.57 19.10 12.52
C PHE A 635 2.87 17.68 12.97
N THR A 636 2.97 17.50 14.28
CA THR A 636 3.22 16.19 14.88
C THR A 636 2.06 15.80 15.77
N VAL A 637 1.92 14.50 15.99
CA VAL A 637 0.92 13.92 16.88
C VAL A 637 1.61 12.98 17.85
N SER A 638 1.09 12.90 19.07
CA SER A 638 1.40 11.77 19.93
C SER A 638 0.45 10.64 19.59
N ALA A 639 0.98 9.45 19.36
CA ALA A 639 0.22 8.27 19.04
C ALA A 639 0.62 7.09 19.94
N LEU A 640 -0.32 6.16 20.10
CA LEU A 640 -0.16 4.91 20.82
C LEU A 640 -0.73 3.77 19.96
N PHE A 641 -0.06 2.63 19.93
CA PHE A 641 -0.55 1.45 19.23
C PHE A 641 -1.46 0.64 20.15
N ASP A 642 -2.70 0.42 19.71
CA ASP A 642 -3.68 -0.42 20.37
C ASP A 642 -3.57 -1.85 19.81
N GLY A 643 -3.02 -2.76 20.62
CA GLY A 643 -2.86 -4.17 20.27
C GLY A 643 -4.16 -4.98 20.24
N ASP A 644 -5.27 -4.44 20.74
CA ASP A 644 -6.57 -5.13 20.73
C ASP A 644 -7.33 -4.87 19.43
N THR A 645 -7.21 -3.66 18.89
CA THR A 645 -7.76 -3.33 17.56
C THR A 645 -6.75 -3.50 16.43
N GLY A 646 -5.45 -3.52 16.74
CA GLY A 646 -4.36 -3.49 15.75
C GLY A 646 -4.25 -2.14 15.04
N ARG A 647 -4.67 -1.05 15.70
CA ARG A 647 -4.73 0.31 15.13
C ARG A 647 -3.87 1.28 15.92
N TRP A 648 -3.41 2.32 15.23
CA TRP A 648 -2.77 3.46 15.88
C TRP A 648 -3.83 4.45 16.35
N ASN A 649 -3.76 4.82 17.63
CA ASN A 649 -4.64 5.77 18.28
C ASN A 649 -3.92 7.12 18.44
N ILE A 650 -4.49 8.18 17.86
CA ILE A 650 -3.99 9.55 17.98
C ILE A 650 -4.46 10.14 19.31
N VAL A 651 -3.51 10.43 20.18
CA VAL A 651 -3.74 10.84 21.56
C VAL A 651 -3.75 12.36 21.72
N SER A 652 -2.85 13.07 21.04
CA SER A 652 -2.77 14.52 21.12
C SER A 652 -2.15 15.14 19.87
N LEU A 653 -2.48 16.41 19.62
CA LEU A 653 -2.01 17.18 18.47
C LEU A 653 -0.95 18.20 18.90
N HIS A 654 0.10 18.36 18.08
CA HIS A 654 1.20 19.29 18.30
C HIS A 654 1.47 20.06 16.99
N SER A 655 0.71 21.14 16.76
CA SER A 655 0.77 21.95 15.54
C SER A 655 2.13 22.59 15.25
N LYS A 656 2.96 22.78 16.28
CA LYS A 656 4.33 23.33 16.22
C LYS A 656 5.39 22.32 16.74
N GLY A 657 5.10 21.03 16.71
CA GLY A 657 6.01 20.02 17.23
C GLY A 657 7.22 19.78 16.31
N ASP A 658 8.30 19.26 16.87
CA ASP A 658 9.53 19.03 16.12
C ASP A 658 9.46 17.70 15.35
N ASN A 659 9.32 17.76 14.03
CA ASN A 659 9.25 16.55 13.19
C ASN A 659 10.51 15.66 13.27
N ARG A 660 11.65 16.19 13.77
CA ARG A 660 12.87 15.40 14.01
C ARG A 660 12.70 14.39 15.14
N LYS A 661 11.68 14.55 15.98
CA LYS A 661 11.31 13.59 17.04
C LYS A 661 10.46 12.43 16.51
N SER A 662 9.81 12.60 15.35
CA SER A 662 9.05 11.55 14.68
C SER A 662 10.00 10.56 14.01
N THR A 663 10.60 9.65 14.79
CA THR A 663 11.64 8.72 14.33
C THR A 663 11.17 7.27 14.38
N SER A 664 11.72 6.44 13.49
CA SER A 664 11.51 4.98 13.57
C SER A 664 11.96 4.38 14.90
N VAL A 665 13.02 4.93 15.51
CA VAL A 665 13.50 4.54 16.83
C VAL A 665 12.42 4.77 17.89
N GLY A 666 11.76 5.92 17.88
CA GLY A 666 10.66 6.21 18.81
C GLY A 666 9.47 5.26 18.68
N VAL A 667 9.15 4.84 17.46
CA VAL A 667 8.10 3.83 17.19
C VAL A 667 8.51 2.47 17.76
N ILE A 668 9.73 2.01 17.48
CA ILE A 668 10.27 0.74 17.97
C ILE A 668 10.29 0.72 19.50
N GLU A 669 10.76 1.79 20.14
CA GLU A 669 10.80 1.90 21.59
C GLU A 669 9.42 1.88 22.23
N HIS A 670 8.43 2.52 21.60
CA HIS A 670 7.05 2.48 22.06
C HIS A 670 6.48 1.06 22.01
N LEU A 671 6.66 0.36 20.89
CA LEU A 671 6.17 -1.02 20.74
C LEU A 671 6.91 -2.00 21.67
N GLN A 672 8.23 -1.84 21.85
CA GLN A 672 8.99 -2.62 22.83
C GLN A 672 8.49 -2.36 24.26
N TRP A 673 8.18 -1.11 24.60
CA TRP A 673 7.60 -0.77 25.90
C TRP A 673 6.26 -1.49 26.12
N LEU A 674 5.39 -1.55 25.10
CA LEU A 674 4.13 -2.30 25.15
C LEU A 674 4.33 -3.79 25.37
N LEU A 675 5.37 -4.39 24.77
CA LEU A 675 5.68 -5.81 24.97
C LEU A 675 6.11 -6.13 26.40
N VAL A 676 6.80 -5.21 27.08
CA VAL A 676 7.28 -5.39 28.45
C VAL A 676 6.18 -5.11 29.49
N HIS A 677 5.41 -4.04 29.31
CA HIS A 677 4.47 -3.56 30.33
C HIS A 677 3.05 -4.12 30.16
N GLY A 678 2.76 -4.76 29.02
CA GLY A 678 1.45 -5.36 28.73
C GLY A 678 0.43 -4.35 28.17
N ARG A 679 -0.65 -4.88 27.60
CA ARG A 679 -1.69 -4.11 26.89
C ARG A 679 -2.75 -3.52 27.80
N GLU A 680 -3.06 -4.21 28.89
CA GLU A 680 -4.17 -3.86 29.80
C GLU A 680 -3.96 -2.48 30.44
N ARG A 681 -2.70 -2.05 30.60
CA ARG A 681 -2.34 -0.72 31.12
C ARG A 681 -2.59 0.42 30.12
N ILE A 682 -2.98 0.13 28.86
CA ILE A 682 -3.45 1.13 27.89
C ILE A 682 -4.83 1.67 28.30
N LEU A 683 -5.70 0.81 28.89
CA LEU A 683 -7.04 1.18 29.34
C LEU A 683 -7.04 2.17 30.51
N ASP A 684 -5.92 2.33 31.23
CA ASP A 684 -5.74 3.38 32.24
C ASP A 684 -5.31 4.73 31.62
N VAL A 685 -4.79 4.69 30.39
CA VAL A 685 -4.26 5.86 29.65
C VAL A 685 -5.33 6.45 28.71
N MET A 686 -6.16 5.60 28.10
CA MET A 686 -7.27 5.99 27.21
C MET A 686 -8.36 6.88 27.86
N PRO A 687 -8.77 6.72 29.14
CA PRO A 687 -9.90 7.45 29.71
C PRO A 687 -9.58 8.92 29.99
N VAL A 688 -8.31 9.25 30.24
CA VAL A 688 -7.88 10.64 30.52
C VAL A 688 -7.90 11.50 29.26
N VAL A 689 -7.82 10.89 28.07
CA VAL A 689 -7.82 11.55 26.76
C VAL A 689 -9.24 11.86 26.27
N ASN A 690 -10.24 11.12 26.77
CA ASN A 690 -11.65 11.29 26.40
C ASN A 690 -12.34 12.52 27.04
N THR A 691 -11.68 13.26 27.93
CA THR A 691 -12.34 14.37 28.64
C THR A 691 -12.11 15.76 28.05
N LYS A 692 -11.18 15.90 27.08
CA LYS A 692 -11.02 17.16 26.32
C LYS A 692 -10.73 16.86 24.87
N LYS A 693 -11.81 16.63 24.09
CA LYS A 693 -11.77 16.94 22.66
C LYS A 693 -11.20 18.36 22.52
N PRO A 694 -10.21 18.62 21.66
CA PRO A 694 -9.75 19.97 21.35
C PRO A 694 -10.96 20.90 21.12
N ASN A 695 -10.96 22.07 21.76
CA ASN A 695 -12.02 23.07 21.57
C ASN A 695 -12.19 23.32 20.07
N GLY A 696 -13.36 22.99 19.52
CA GLY A 696 -13.68 23.18 18.09
C GLY A 696 -13.95 21.89 17.30
N MET A 697 -13.69 20.68 17.84
CA MET A 697 -13.93 19.41 17.12
C MET A 697 -15.39 18.88 17.18
N MET A 698 -16.32 19.62 17.79
CA MET A 698 -17.76 19.34 17.76
C MET A 698 -18.50 20.65 17.49
N GLY A 699 -19.38 20.66 16.49
CA GLY A 699 -20.37 21.72 16.30
C GLY A 699 -21.43 21.66 17.40
N GLU A 700 -21.93 22.80 17.81
CA GLU A 700 -23.17 22.90 18.60
C GLU A 700 -24.33 22.21 17.84
N PRO A 701 -25.35 21.68 18.53
CA PRO A 701 -26.52 21.10 17.86
C PRO A 701 -27.11 22.14 16.90
N MET A 702 -27.04 21.83 15.60
CA MET A 702 -27.52 22.73 14.55
C MET A 702 -29.01 22.50 14.31
N GLY A 703 -29.72 23.53 13.85
CA GLY A 703 -31.12 23.36 13.45
C GLY A 703 -31.26 22.36 12.31
N GLU A 704 -32.38 21.64 12.25
CA GLU A 704 -32.70 20.59 11.25
C GLU A 704 -32.45 21.04 9.80
N LEU A 705 -32.78 22.29 9.50
CA LEU A 705 -32.52 22.91 8.20
C LEU A 705 -31.02 22.96 7.85
N VAL A 706 -30.19 23.38 8.80
CA VAL A 706 -28.73 23.52 8.60
C VAL A 706 -28.11 22.13 8.45
N GLU A 707 -28.58 21.13 9.19
CA GLU A 707 -28.17 19.73 9.01
C GLU A 707 -28.50 19.20 7.61
N LYS A 708 -29.70 19.52 7.09
CA LYS A 708 -30.09 19.15 5.72
C LYS A 708 -29.17 19.81 4.67
N ILE A 709 -28.85 21.09 4.85
CA ILE A 709 -27.93 21.83 3.97
C ILE A 709 -26.51 21.24 4.01
N ASN A 710 -25.99 21.00 5.22
CA ASN A 710 -24.68 20.40 5.42
C ASN A 710 -24.60 19.00 4.79
N SER A 711 -25.65 18.18 4.95
CA SER A 711 -25.73 16.85 4.35
C SER A 711 -25.67 16.88 2.83
N HIS A 712 -26.37 17.84 2.20
CA HIS A 712 -26.31 18.06 0.76
C HIS A 712 -24.89 18.40 0.29
N TYR A 713 -24.24 19.39 0.91
CA TYR A 713 -22.90 19.80 0.51
C TYR A 713 -21.82 18.76 0.85
N ALA A 714 -21.97 17.99 1.92
CA ALA A 714 -21.14 16.83 2.19
C ALA A 714 -21.25 15.77 1.08
N CYS A 715 -22.46 15.52 0.57
CA CYS A 715 -22.67 14.65 -0.59
C CYS A 715 -21.98 15.19 -1.85
N LYS A 716 -22.22 16.46 -2.19
CA LYS A 716 -21.61 17.13 -3.36
C LYS A 716 -20.09 17.26 -3.28
N THR A 717 -19.53 17.25 -2.07
CA THR A 717 -18.09 17.16 -1.85
C THR A 717 -17.55 15.87 -2.44
N ARG A 718 -18.18 14.73 -2.12
CA ARG A 718 -17.79 13.40 -2.59
C ARG A 718 -17.96 13.23 -4.11
N GLU A 719 -19.10 13.64 -4.67
CA GLU A 719 -19.40 13.47 -6.10
C GLU A 719 -18.38 14.18 -7.01
N LEU A 720 -18.05 15.43 -6.68
CA LEU A 720 -17.23 16.30 -7.54
C LEU A 720 -15.72 16.04 -7.40
N LEU A 721 -15.28 15.17 -6.47
CA LEU A 721 -13.91 14.66 -6.40
C LEU A 721 -13.60 13.66 -7.54
N SER A 722 -14.62 13.00 -8.10
CA SER A 722 -14.46 11.94 -9.12
C SER A 722 -14.13 12.43 -10.55
N GLY A 723 -14.30 13.73 -10.83
CA GLY A 723 -13.77 14.44 -12.00
C GLY A 723 -14.41 14.16 -13.38
N LYS A 724 -15.01 15.19 -14.02
CA LYS A 724 -14.72 15.69 -15.40
C LYS A 724 -15.62 16.89 -15.77
N ASN A 725 -15.07 17.78 -16.61
CA ASN A 725 -15.67 18.97 -17.25
C ASN A 725 -16.51 19.92 -16.37
N ARG A 726 -15.91 21.04 -15.94
CA ARG A 726 -16.67 22.17 -15.38
C ARG A 726 -17.55 22.80 -16.48
N SER A 727 -18.84 22.94 -16.19
CA SER A 727 -19.81 23.65 -17.05
C SER A 727 -19.36 25.08 -17.37
N VAL A 728 -19.87 25.63 -18.48
CA VAL A 728 -19.57 27.01 -18.88
C VAL A 728 -20.21 27.98 -17.86
N LEU A 729 -21.42 27.70 -17.38
CA LEU A 729 -22.03 28.40 -16.24
C LEU A 729 -21.12 28.46 -15.01
N ARG A 730 -20.52 27.34 -14.57
CA ARG A 730 -19.60 27.35 -13.42
C ARG A 730 -18.31 28.13 -13.70
N LYS A 731 -17.82 28.16 -14.93
CA LYS A 731 -16.67 29.00 -15.33
C LYS A 731 -17.05 30.47 -15.30
N PHE A 732 -18.24 30.84 -15.77
CA PHE A 732 -18.79 32.19 -15.70
C PHE A 732 -18.98 32.67 -14.27
N ASN A 733 -19.65 31.89 -13.41
CA ASN A 733 -19.81 32.23 -11.99
C ASN A 733 -18.45 32.44 -11.30
N ASN A 734 -17.46 31.58 -11.61
CA ASN A 734 -16.11 31.77 -11.09
C ASN A 734 -15.42 33.03 -11.61
N TRP A 735 -15.65 33.42 -12.87
CA TRP A 735 -15.10 34.64 -13.45
C TRP A 735 -15.73 35.89 -12.81
N VAL A 736 -17.06 35.96 -12.69
CA VAL A 736 -17.79 37.05 -12.01
C VAL A 736 -17.25 37.24 -10.59
N LYS A 737 -17.16 36.14 -9.82
CA LYS A 737 -16.57 36.18 -8.46
C LYS A 737 -15.14 36.69 -8.45
N ASN A 738 -14.32 36.30 -9.41
CA ASN A 738 -12.92 36.72 -9.47
C ASN A 738 -12.77 38.22 -9.74
N VAL A 739 -13.59 38.76 -10.65
CA VAL A 739 -13.67 40.21 -10.90
C VAL A 739 -14.12 40.94 -9.65
N LEU A 740 -15.21 40.47 -9.01
CA LEU A 740 -15.76 41.07 -7.80
C LEU A 740 -14.77 41.07 -6.63
N ILE A 741 -14.09 39.95 -6.38
CA ILE A 741 -13.00 39.85 -5.39
C ILE A 741 -11.88 40.86 -5.71
N SER A 742 -11.47 40.94 -6.98
CA SER A 742 -10.38 41.84 -7.39
C SER A 742 -10.74 43.31 -7.20
N ASN A 743 -11.99 43.69 -7.48
CA ASN A 743 -12.49 45.04 -7.28
C ASN A 743 -12.57 45.38 -5.78
N ALA A 744 -13.08 44.47 -4.95
CA ALA A 744 -13.13 44.65 -3.50
C ALA A 744 -11.73 44.82 -2.88
N VAL A 745 -10.76 44.01 -3.31
CA VAL A 745 -9.36 44.14 -2.89
C VAL A 745 -8.78 45.49 -3.30
N SER A 746 -8.98 45.89 -4.56
CA SER A 746 -8.48 47.18 -5.07
C SER A 746 -9.06 48.36 -4.29
N TYR A 747 -10.35 48.31 -3.96
CA TYR A 747 -11.01 49.31 -3.13
C TYR A 747 -10.39 49.36 -1.72
N ALA A 748 -10.31 48.23 -1.03
CA ALA A 748 -9.79 48.15 0.34
C ALA A 748 -8.33 48.64 0.44
N GLN A 749 -7.51 48.33 -0.56
CA GLN A 749 -6.11 48.78 -0.65
C GLN A 749 -6.00 50.29 -0.90
N SER A 750 -6.87 50.87 -1.74
CA SER A 750 -6.89 52.32 -2.00
C SER A 750 -7.18 53.18 -0.76
N ARG A 751 -7.81 52.56 0.27
CA ARG A 751 -8.20 53.17 1.54
C ARG A 751 -7.30 52.76 2.71
N SER A 752 -6.19 52.10 2.45
CA SER A 752 -5.17 51.80 3.46
C SER A 752 -4.16 52.95 3.56
N ASP A 753 -3.82 53.37 4.77
CA ASP A 753 -2.77 54.38 4.99
C ASP A 753 -1.41 53.80 4.64
N LYS A 754 -0.73 54.42 3.66
CA LYS A 754 0.56 53.95 3.13
C LYS A 754 1.70 54.05 4.14
N ASP A 755 1.56 54.87 5.18
CA ASP A 755 2.59 55.15 6.19
C ASP A 755 2.46 54.28 7.47
N SER A 756 1.42 53.45 7.58
CA SER A 756 1.29 52.52 8.70
C SER A 756 2.04 51.20 8.41
N GLU A 757 2.80 50.67 9.39
CA GLU A 757 3.33 49.28 9.41
C GLU A 757 2.22 48.18 9.28
N CYS A 758 0.97 48.58 9.07
CA CYS A 758 -0.28 47.81 9.10
C CYS A 758 -0.89 47.57 7.69
N GLY A 759 -0.15 47.79 6.60
CA GLY A 759 -0.62 47.72 5.20
C GLY A 759 -0.98 46.33 4.64
N GLU A 760 -1.02 45.29 5.46
CA GLU A 760 -1.25 43.91 5.00
C GLU A 760 -2.73 43.50 5.13
N LEU A 761 -3.30 42.91 4.09
CA LEU A 761 -4.73 42.63 3.98
C LEU A 761 -5.17 41.45 4.89
N ALA A 762 -6.22 41.66 5.68
CA ALA A 762 -6.91 40.66 6.50
C ALA A 762 -8.34 40.44 5.98
N VAL A 763 -8.66 39.21 5.60
CA VAL A 763 -9.89 38.85 4.89
C VAL A 763 -10.64 37.77 5.66
N ALA A 764 -11.97 37.83 5.68
CA ALA A 764 -12.81 36.67 5.92
C ALA A 764 -13.57 36.25 4.66
N ASP A 765 -13.51 34.95 4.35
CA ASP A 765 -14.35 34.27 3.37
C ASP A 765 -15.39 33.46 4.16
N VAL A 766 -16.61 34.00 4.28
CA VAL A 766 -17.70 33.38 5.05
C VAL A 766 -18.57 32.53 4.14
N CYS A 767 -19.03 31.40 4.66
CA CYS A 767 -19.65 30.34 3.86
C CYS A 767 -18.72 29.88 2.74
N CYS A 768 -17.45 29.62 3.10
CA CYS A 768 -16.40 29.40 2.11
C CYS A 768 -16.53 28.09 1.32
N GLY A 769 -17.42 27.20 1.75
CA GLY A 769 -17.59 25.85 1.26
C GLY A 769 -16.26 25.13 1.13
N ARG A 770 -16.06 24.47 -0.02
CA ARG A 770 -14.86 23.67 -0.33
C ARG A 770 -13.63 24.48 -0.77
N GLY A 771 -13.57 25.76 -0.40
CA GLY A 771 -12.44 26.65 -0.72
C GLY A 771 -12.27 26.91 -2.22
N GLY A 772 -13.38 27.10 -2.95
CA GLY A 772 -13.34 27.42 -4.39
C GLY A 772 -12.66 28.76 -4.72
N ASP A 773 -12.54 29.64 -3.72
CA ASP A 773 -11.95 30.97 -3.84
C ASP A 773 -10.54 31.07 -3.25
N LEU A 774 -9.99 29.99 -2.68
CA LEU A 774 -8.62 29.93 -2.11
C LEU A 774 -7.54 30.47 -3.07
N PHE A 775 -7.55 30.04 -4.34
CA PHE A 775 -6.58 30.51 -5.34
C PHE A 775 -6.83 31.95 -5.78
N LYS A 776 -8.07 32.44 -5.68
CA LYS A 776 -8.41 33.84 -5.96
C LYS A 776 -7.83 34.71 -4.86
N TRP A 777 -8.05 34.33 -3.59
CA TRP A 777 -7.43 34.99 -2.45
C TRP A 777 -5.91 34.98 -2.53
N ARG A 778 -5.30 33.82 -2.81
CA ARG A 778 -3.85 33.71 -3.00
C ARG A 778 -3.31 34.70 -4.05
N ALA A 779 -4.02 34.93 -5.15
CA ALA A 779 -3.60 35.88 -6.19
C ALA A 779 -3.52 37.33 -5.69
N HIS A 780 -4.23 37.66 -4.61
CA HIS A 780 -4.23 38.98 -3.98
C HIS A 780 -3.33 39.05 -2.73
N ASN A 781 -2.67 37.95 -2.36
CA ASN A 781 -1.70 37.87 -1.26
C ASN A 781 -2.20 38.49 0.08
N PRO A 782 -3.38 38.11 0.60
CA PRO A 782 -3.77 38.52 1.94
C PRO A 782 -2.78 37.93 2.95
N ARG A 783 -2.46 38.69 3.99
CA ARG A 783 -1.65 38.16 5.08
C ARG A 783 -2.43 37.15 5.88
N TYR A 784 -3.70 37.44 6.16
CA TYR A 784 -4.57 36.57 6.94
C TYR A 784 -5.87 36.30 6.19
N LEU A 785 -6.27 35.03 6.15
CA LEU A 785 -7.51 34.56 5.55
C LEU A 785 -8.29 33.72 6.58
N PHE A 786 -9.41 34.24 7.06
CA PHE A 786 -10.35 33.53 7.90
C PHE A 786 -11.40 32.83 7.03
N MET A 787 -11.49 31.52 7.11
CA MET A 787 -12.38 30.68 6.30
C MET A 787 -13.35 29.95 7.22
N VAL A 788 -14.64 30.16 6.99
CA VAL A 788 -15.70 29.59 7.83
C VAL A 788 -16.86 29.08 7.01
N ASP A 789 -17.37 27.92 7.39
CA ASP A 789 -18.58 27.31 6.82
C ASP A 789 -19.27 26.43 7.86
N SER A 790 -20.56 26.14 7.70
CA SER A 790 -21.30 25.25 8.61
C SER A 790 -21.01 23.77 8.34
N CYS A 791 -20.58 23.40 7.13
CA CYS A 791 -20.36 22.02 6.72
C CYS A 791 -18.89 21.59 6.97
N LEU A 792 -18.69 20.71 7.96
CA LEU A 792 -17.37 20.19 8.32
C LEU A 792 -16.63 19.56 7.13
N GLU A 793 -17.31 18.76 6.32
CA GLU A 793 -16.74 18.10 5.14
C GLU A 793 -16.26 19.12 4.11
N ALA A 794 -16.99 20.22 3.93
CA ALA A 794 -16.61 21.29 3.01
C ALA A 794 -15.38 22.05 3.52
N VAL A 795 -15.35 22.40 4.81
CA VAL A 795 -14.19 23.05 5.45
C VAL A 795 -12.96 22.14 5.41
N ALA A 796 -13.13 20.85 5.69
CA ALA A 796 -12.05 19.86 5.63
C ALA A 796 -11.47 19.70 4.21
N GLU A 797 -12.32 19.69 3.18
CA GLU A 797 -11.88 19.71 1.78
C GLU A 797 -11.12 21.00 1.43
N ALA A 798 -11.59 22.16 1.91
CA ALA A 798 -10.89 23.44 1.74
C ALA A 798 -9.51 23.41 2.41
N ALA A 799 -9.46 22.91 3.64
CA ALA A 799 -8.25 22.73 4.45
C ALA A 799 -7.26 21.74 3.79
N GLY A 800 -7.78 20.64 3.22
CA GLY A 800 -7.03 19.68 2.42
C GLY A 800 -6.40 20.35 1.20
N ARG A 801 -7.18 21.06 0.39
CA ARG A 801 -6.70 21.82 -0.78
C ARG A 801 -5.63 22.83 -0.42
N TYR A 802 -5.84 23.60 0.65
CA TYR A 802 -4.86 24.54 1.18
C TYR A 802 -3.56 23.83 1.55
N SER A 803 -3.66 22.68 2.23
CA SER A 803 -2.53 21.92 2.73
C SER A 803 -1.69 21.25 1.65
N VAL A 804 -2.28 20.83 0.53
CA VAL A 804 -1.62 20.03 -0.51
C VAL A 804 -1.41 20.76 -1.84
N SER A 805 -1.86 22.00 -1.98
CA SER A 805 -1.64 22.78 -3.20
C SER A 805 -0.41 23.67 -3.12
N LYS A 806 0.38 23.69 -4.20
CA LYS A 806 1.58 24.54 -4.27
C LYS A 806 1.22 26.01 -4.11
N GLY A 807 1.85 26.64 -3.12
CA GLY A 807 1.78 28.08 -2.91
C GLY A 807 0.51 28.59 -2.24
N LEU A 808 -0.38 27.72 -1.76
CA LEU A 808 -1.46 28.12 -0.86
C LEU A 808 -0.97 28.20 0.59
N SER A 809 -0.35 27.13 1.11
CA SER A 809 0.14 27.11 2.49
C SER A 809 1.52 27.76 2.67
N LEU A 810 1.80 28.24 3.89
CA LEU A 810 3.12 28.79 4.26
C LEU A 810 4.23 27.72 4.28
N ARG A 811 3.90 26.47 4.62
CA ARG A 811 4.88 25.40 4.81
C ARG A 811 5.25 24.76 3.47
N ILE A 812 6.37 25.23 2.90
CA ILE A 812 6.92 24.82 1.59
C ILE A 812 8.26 24.09 1.72
N VAL A 813 8.70 23.43 0.64
CA VAL A 813 10.05 22.84 0.58
C VAL A 813 11.08 23.98 0.78
N PRO A 814 12.09 23.83 1.66
CA PRO A 814 13.09 24.87 1.94
C PRO A 814 13.86 25.41 0.73
N GLN A 815 13.80 24.74 -0.42
CA GLN A 815 14.49 25.08 -1.66
C GLN A 815 13.69 26.00 -2.59
N ASP A 816 12.40 26.22 -2.34
CA ASP A 816 11.55 27.08 -3.18
C ASP A 816 11.20 28.39 -2.44
N LYS A 817 12.14 29.35 -2.43
CA LYS A 817 11.92 30.66 -1.78
C LYS A 817 10.96 31.58 -2.55
N SER A 818 10.43 31.14 -3.71
CA SER A 818 9.75 32.01 -4.67
C SER A 818 8.24 32.17 -4.44
N SER A 819 7.62 31.28 -3.64
CA SER A 819 6.17 31.31 -3.40
C SER A 819 5.86 31.53 -1.92
N ILE A 820 5.47 32.76 -1.57
CA ILE A 820 4.91 33.07 -0.25
C ILE A 820 3.45 32.57 -0.24
N GLY A 821 3.10 31.68 0.69
CA GLY A 821 1.73 31.22 0.89
C GLY A 821 0.90 32.21 1.72
N VAL A 822 -0.39 31.92 1.89
CA VAL A 822 -1.33 32.71 2.71
C VAL A 822 -1.43 32.09 4.11
N ILE A 823 -1.51 32.92 5.17
CA ILE A 823 -1.87 32.43 6.51
C ILE A 823 -3.38 32.25 6.54
N ALA A 824 -3.86 31.01 6.52
CA ALA A 824 -5.29 30.71 6.56
C ALA A 824 -5.68 30.06 7.88
N TYR A 825 -6.87 30.39 8.36
CA TYR A 825 -7.52 29.77 9.52
C TYR A 825 -8.90 29.28 9.09
N PHE A 826 -9.19 28.01 9.38
CA PHE A 826 -10.38 27.28 9.00
C PHE A 826 -11.17 26.94 10.25
N THR A 827 -12.48 27.21 10.24
CA THR A 827 -13.36 26.85 11.35
C THR A 827 -14.73 26.42 10.84
N VAL A 828 -15.37 25.51 11.58
CA VAL A 828 -16.76 25.12 11.33
C VAL A 828 -17.67 25.95 12.22
N CYS A 829 -18.65 26.64 11.63
CA CYS A 829 -19.61 27.49 12.34
C CYS A 829 -20.80 27.81 11.44
N ASP A 830 -22.03 27.71 11.95
CA ASP A 830 -23.16 28.42 11.32
C ASP A 830 -22.95 29.92 11.55
N VAL A 831 -22.64 30.67 10.49
CA VAL A 831 -22.41 32.12 10.59
C VAL A 831 -23.70 32.91 10.84
N PHE A 832 -24.86 32.30 10.60
CA PHE A 832 -26.18 32.90 10.77
C PHE A 832 -26.86 32.49 12.08
N ASP A 833 -26.15 31.76 12.94
CA ASP A 833 -26.67 31.35 14.25
C ASP A 833 -27.07 32.57 15.11
N GLU A 834 -28.15 32.40 15.87
CA GLU A 834 -28.71 33.46 16.72
C GLU A 834 -28.02 33.55 18.09
N ALA A 835 -27.31 32.50 18.53
CA ALA A 835 -26.55 32.47 19.78
C ALA A 835 -25.21 33.23 19.69
N GLY A 836 -24.80 33.63 18.49
CA GLY A 836 -23.64 34.50 18.27
C GLY A 836 -22.31 33.75 18.17
N ALA A 837 -22.34 32.45 17.88
CA ALA A 837 -21.15 31.61 17.72
C ALA A 837 -20.12 32.21 16.75
N PHE A 838 -20.57 32.83 15.66
CA PHE A 838 -19.68 33.49 14.69
C PHE A 838 -18.87 34.64 15.29
N THR A 839 -19.48 35.44 16.17
CA THR A 839 -18.78 36.55 16.85
C THR A 839 -17.68 36.00 17.76
N VAL A 840 -17.95 34.91 18.48
CA VAL A 840 -16.97 34.23 19.33
C VAL A 840 -15.77 33.75 18.50
N LYS A 841 -16.03 33.11 17.35
CA LYS A 841 -14.97 32.62 16.44
C LYS A 841 -14.13 33.75 15.84
N LEU A 842 -14.75 34.87 15.49
CA LEU A 842 -14.03 36.06 15.04
C LEU A 842 -13.17 36.66 16.16
N ASP A 843 -13.72 36.80 17.37
CA ASP A 843 -12.97 37.34 18.51
C ASP A 843 -11.78 36.43 18.89
N GLU A 844 -11.95 35.09 18.84
CA GLU A 844 -10.85 34.12 18.96
C GLU A 844 -9.76 34.36 17.92
N PHE A 845 -10.14 34.49 16.64
CA PHE A 845 -9.21 34.74 15.54
C PHE A 845 -8.49 36.09 15.68
N PHE A 846 -9.21 37.15 16.09
CA PHE A 846 -8.64 38.48 16.28
C PHE A 846 -7.60 38.50 17.40
N ASN A 847 -7.90 37.85 18.51
CA ASN A 847 -7.01 37.76 19.66
C ASN A 847 -5.77 36.92 19.35
N GLN A 848 -5.93 35.80 18.63
CA GLN A 848 -4.83 34.88 18.35
C GLN A 848 -3.92 35.32 17.20
N HIS A 849 -4.49 35.90 16.13
CA HIS A 849 -3.77 36.11 14.87
C HIS A 849 -3.62 37.57 14.47
N LEU A 850 -4.59 38.43 14.79
CA LEU A 850 -4.61 39.83 14.35
C LEU A 850 -4.26 40.84 15.44
N LYS A 851 -3.93 40.40 16.67
CA LYS A 851 -3.60 41.27 17.82
C LYS A 851 -4.66 42.36 18.05
N GLY A 852 -5.93 42.00 17.89
CA GLY A 852 -7.07 42.91 18.03
C GLY A 852 -7.38 43.76 16.79
N ARG A 853 -6.59 43.72 15.70
CA ARG A 853 -6.93 44.37 14.43
C ARG A 853 -8.18 43.73 13.81
N ARG A 854 -9.05 44.55 13.22
CA ARG A 854 -10.26 44.15 12.48
C ARG A 854 -9.99 43.85 11.01
N LEU A 855 -10.93 43.17 10.37
CA LEU A 855 -10.84 42.76 8.96
C LEU A 855 -10.97 43.95 8.02
N ASP A 856 -10.27 43.87 6.88
CA ASP A 856 -10.43 44.82 5.78
C ASP A 856 -11.61 44.44 4.87
N ILE A 857 -11.83 43.14 4.71
CA ILE A 857 -12.75 42.57 3.75
C ILE A 857 -13.49 41.39 4.38
N VAL A 858 -14.81 41.33 4.18
CA VAL A 858 -15.61 40.13 4.37
C VAL A 858 -16.33 39.79 3.07
N SER A 859 -16.19 38.54 2.61
CA SER A 859 -16.80 38.01 1.40
C SER A 859 -17.83 36.94 1.74
N CYS A 860 -19.04 37.01 1.17
CA CYS A 860 -20.09 36.00 1.32
C CYS A 860 -20.65 35.61 -0.06
N GLN A 861 -20.21 34.47 -0.60
CA GLN A 861 -20.48 34.09 -1.98
C GLN A 861 -21.56 33.00 -2.05
N PHE A 862 -22.69 33.28 -2.71
CA PHE A 862 -23.80 32.34 -2.90
C PHE A 862 -24.31 31.71 -1.58
N SER A 863 -24.50 32.50 -0.53
CA SER A 863 -24.95 31.94 0.76
C SER A 863 -25.86 32.82 1.62
N LEU A 864 -26.00 34.12 1.32
CA LEU A 864 -26.86 35.02 2.11
C LEU A 864 -28.30 34.52 2.24
N HIS A 865 -28.85 33.91 1.20
CA HIS A 865 -30.22 33.37 1.19
C HIS A 865 -30.45 32.29 2.25
N TYR A 866 -29.45 31.52 2.68
CA TYR A 866 -29.62 30.55 3.77
C TYR A 866 -29.85 31.25 5.14
N GLY A 867 -29.32 32.45 5.31
CA GLY A 867 -29.54 33.29 6.49
C GLY A 867 -30.90 33.98 6.53
N CYS A 868 -31.64 34.04 5.41
CA CYS A 868 -32.92 34.74 5.30
C CYS A 868 -34.13 33.96 5.85
N SER A 869 -33.91 32.81 6.49
CA SER A 869 -34.98 32.03 7.14
C SER A 869 -35.71 32.81 8.22
N THR A 870 -35.02 33.71 8.94
CA THR A 870 -35.63 34.69 9.85
C THR A 870 -34.89 36.02 9.75
N GLU A 871 -35.59 37.12 10.02
CA GLU A 871 -34.95 38.45 10.12
C GLU A 871 -33.89 38.48 11.24
N LYS A 872 -34.10 37.72 12.32
CA LYS A 872 -33.21 37.66 13.48
C LYS A 872 -31.86 37.03 13.14
N ARG A 873 -31.84 35.89 12.43
CA ARG A 873 -30.60 35.25 11.93
C ARG A 873 -29.77 36.21 11.09
N MET A 874 -30.41 36.86 10.11
CA MET A 874 -29.74 37.86 9.27
C MET A 874 -29.24 39.06 10.08
N SER A 875 -30.04 39.57 11.01
CA SER A 875 -29.64 40.70 11.87
C SER A 875 -28.43 40.38 12.75
N CYS A 876 -28.39 39.17 13.34
CA CYS A 876 -27.23 38.72 14.12
C CYS A 876 -25.97 38.62 13.26
N PHE A 877 -26.08 38.01 12.07
CA PHE A 877 -24.98 37.93 11.11
C PHE A 877 -24.45 39.32 10.70
N LEU A 878 -25.32 40.25 10.30
CA LEU A 878 -24.90 41.59 9.88
C LEU A 878 -24.25 42.40 11.02
N ARG A 879 -24.70 42.23 12.27
CA ARG A 879 -24.02 42.82 13.44
C ARG A 879 -22.61 42.26 13.63
N ALA A 880 -22.45 40.94 13.49
CA ALA A 880 -21.14 40.30 13.56
C ALA A 880 -20.20 40.81 12.45
N ILE A 881 -20.68 40.87 11.21
CA ILE A 881 -19.94 41.42 10.05
C ILE A 881 -19.53 42.87 10.30
N SER A 882 -20.45 43.71 10.73
CA SER A 882 -20.15 45.10 11.06
C SER A 882 -19.07 45.17 12.14
N LYS A 883 -19.22 44.47 13.27
CA LYS A 883 -18.21 44.46 14.36
C LYS A 883 -16.84 43.95 13.90
N ALA A 884 -16.82 43.02 12.95
CA ALA A 884 -15.62 42.39 12.41
C ALA A 884 -14.82 43.29 11.46
N LEU A 885 -15.48 44.21 10.75
CA LEU A 885 -14.86 45.12 9.79
C LEU A 885 -14.29 46.37 10.46
N ARG A 886 -13.12 46.82 9.98
CA ARG A 886 -12.62 48.16 10.30
C ARG A 886 -13.51 49.25 9.66
N PRO A 887 -13.50 50.49 10.14
CA PRO A 887 -14.07 51.62 9.42
C PRO A 887 -13.54 51.70 7.99
N GLY A 888 -14.43 51.84 7.01
CA GLY A 888 -14.09 51.81 5.58
C GLY A 888 -13.83 50.42 5.00
N GLY A 889 -13.92 49.35 5.80
CA GLY A 889 -13.84 47.96 5.34
C GLY A 889 -15.03 47.57 4.46
N VAL A 890 -14.88 46.50 3.68
CA VAL A 890 -15.84 46.10 2.64
C VAL A 890 -16.55 44.81 3.01
N PHE A 891 -17.88 44.79 2.87
CA PHE A 891 -18.69 43.57 2.88
C PHE A 891 -19.31 43.37 1.50
N PHE A 892 -18.99 42.27 0.82
CA PHE A 892 -19.44 42.04 -0.55
C PHE A 892 -19.74 40.57 -0.81
N GLY A 893 -20.42 40.29 -1.91
CA GLY A 893 -20.80 38.92 -2.21
C GLY A 893 -21.76 38.76 -3.36
N THR A 894 -22.29 37.54 -3.45
CA THR A 894 -23.30 37.16 -4.44
C THR A 894 -24.47 36.46 -3.75
N THR A 895 -25.67 36.74 -4.23
CA THR A 895 -26.90 36.10 -3.72
C THR A 895 -27.97 36.07 -4.80
N VAL A 896 -29.12 35.47 -4.50
CA VAL A 896 -30.27 35.43 -5.40
C VAL A 896 -30.95 36.79 -5.51
N SER A 897 -31.56 37.03 -6.67
CA SER A 897 -32.29 38.24 -7.00
C SER A 897 -33.78 38.06 -6.70
N ASP A 898 -34.28 38.70 -5.64
CA ASP A 898 -35.71 38.69 -5.31
C ASP A 898 -36.59 39.20 -6.47
N VAL A 899 -36.15 40.28 -7.11
CA VAL A 899 -36.81 40.86 -8.30
C VAL A 899 -36.93 39.82 -9.42
N GLU A 900 -35.85 39.11 -9.74
CA GLU A 900 -35.89 38.13 -10.84
C GLU A 900 -36.70 36.89 -10.47
N LEU A 901 -36.54 36.37 -9.25
CA LEU A 901 -37.33 35.23 -8.77
C LEU A 901 -38.83 35.53 -8.80
N LEU A 902 -39.25 36.70 -8.30
CA LEU A 902 -40.65 37.10 -8.29
C LEU A 902 -41.18 37.38 -9.70
N ARG A 903 -40.36 37.94 -10.60
CA ARG A 903 -40.71 38.11 -12.02
C ARG A 903 -40.98 36.77 -12.68
N GLN A 904 -40.10 35.80 -12.48
CA GLN A 904 -40.25 34.45 -13.03
C GLN A 904 -41.49 33.73 -12.46
N VAL A 905 -41.76 33.86 -11.16
CA VAL A 905 -43.00 33.33 -10.55
C VAL A 905 -44.25 33.96 -11.16
N ALA A 906 -44.24 35.27 -11.40
CA ALA A 906 -45.38 35.97 -11.97
C ALA A 906 -45.64 35.57 -13.44
N GLU A 907 -44.59 35.28 -14.21
CA GLU A 907 -44.69 34.92 -15.63
C GLU A 907 -44.97 33.43 -15.87
N HIS A 908 -44.35 32.54 -15.08
CA HIS A 908 -44.33 31.10 -15.34
C HIS A 908 -45.03 30.27 -14.24
N GLY A 909 -45.47 30.89 -13.14
CA GLY A 909 -46.09 30.22 -12.00
C GLY A 909 -45.07 29.78 -10.93
N PRO A 910 -45.53 29.06 -9.89
CA PRO A 910 -44.71 28.72 -8.72
C PRO A 910 -43.59 27.71 -9.01
N VAL A 911 -43.61 27.05 -10.18
CA VAL A 911 -42.58 26.12 -10.65
C VAL A 911 -42.09 26.58 -12.00
N PHE A 912 -40.80 26.91 -12.11
CA PHE A 912 -40.18 27.39 -13.34
C PHE A 912 -38.73 26.93 -13.44
N GLY A 913 -38.15 27.04 -14.63
CA GLY A 913 -36.78 26.63 -14.89
C GLY A 913 -36.56 26.14 -16.31
N ASN A 914 -35.36 25.63 -16.56
CA ASN A 914 -34.92 25.08 -17.83
C ASN A 914 -34.09 23.79 -17.61
N SER A 915 -33.34 23.35 -18.62
CA SER A 915 -32.54 22.12 -18.50
C SER A 915 -31.43 22.19 -17.44
N LEU A 916 -31.02 23.39 -17.03
CA LEU A 916 -29.91 23.65 -16.12
C LEU A 916 -30.36 23.95 -14.69
N TYR A 917 -31.56 24.49 -14.49
CA TYR A 917 -32.06 24.83 -13.17
C TYR A 917 -33.58 24.63 -13.04
N SER A 918 -34.05 24.40 -11.83
CA SER A 918 -35.47 24.44 -11.48
C SER A 918 -35.67 25.16 -10.16
N VAL A 919 -36.73 25.96 -10.06
CA VAL A 919 -37.16 26.64 -8.83
C VAL A 919 -38.61 26.26 -8.56
N ARG A 920 -38.92 25.96 -7.29
CA ARG A 920 -40.25 25.63 -6.82
C ARG A 920 -40.60 26.38 -5.53
N PHE A 921 -41.61 27.23 -5.59
CA PHE A 921 -42.24 27.83 -4.43
C PHE A 921 -43.32 26.88 -3.86
N PRO A 922 -43.42 26.71 -2.53
CA PRO A 922 -44.48 25.87 -1.92
C PRO A 922 -45.89 26.45 -2.05
N SER A 923 -46.01 27.77 -2.24
CA SER A 923 -47.29 28.46 -2.37
C SER A 923 -47.62 28.76 -3.82
N GLU A 924 -48.89 28.61 -4.19
CA GLU A 924 -49.44 28.96 -5.51
C GLU A 924 -49.58 30.48 -5.72
N THR A 925 -49.63 31.27 -4.63
CA THR A 925 -49.71 32.73 -4.71
C THR A 925 -48.30 33.34 -4.70
N PRO A 926 -48.01 34.34 -5.57
CA PRO A 926 -46.75 35.08 -5.52
C PRO A 926 -46.50 35.64 -4.11
N PRO A 927 -45.35 35.34 -3.48
CA PRO A 927 -45.11 35.73 -2.10
C PRO A 927 -44.70 37.20 -1.98
N ASP A 928 -45.06 37.84 -0.87
CA ASP A 928 -44.53 39.15 -0.52
C ASP A 928 -43.03 39.06 -0.24
N PRO A 929 -42.21 40.04 -0.69
CA PRO A 929 -40.77 40.05 -0.49
C PRO A 929 -40.40 40.28 0.99
N SER A 930 -40.42 39.20 1.77
CA SER A 930 -40.19 39.18 3.22
C SER A 930 -39.23 38.06 3.63
N PHE A 931 -38.69 38.13 4.85
CA PHE A 931 -37.87 37.06 5.42
C PHE A 931 -38.72 35.81 5.70
N GLY A 932 -38.12 34.63 5.60
CA GLY A 932 -38.79 33.35 5.85
C GLY A 932 -39.55 32.77 4.66
N VAL A 933 -39.61 33.47 3.52
CA VAL A 933 -40.20 32.94 2.28
C VAL A 933 -39.28 31.88 1.67
N GLN A 934 -39.64 30.61 1.83
CA GLN A 934 -38.86 29.47 1.35
C GLN A 934 -39.19 29.12 -0.11
N TYR A 935 -38.17 28.71 -0.86
CA TYR A 935 -38.30 28.02 -2.15
C TYR A 935 -37.30 26.87 -2.24
N PHE A 936 -37.52 25.95 -3.17
CA PHE A 936 -36.60 24.84 -3.46
C PHE A 936 -35.93 25.09 -4.80
N ILE A 937 -34.63 24.81 -4.88
CA ILE A 937 -33.86 25.02 -6.12
C ILE A 937 -32.97 23.82 -6.45
N SER A 938 -32.85 23.54 -7.74
CA SER A 938 -31.84 22.67 -8.33
C SER A 938 -31.04 23.46 -9.37
N VAL A 939 -29.71 23.33 -9.39
CA VAL A 939 -28.81 23.99 -10.37
C VAL A 939 -27.69 23.03 -10.76
N GLU A 940 -27.74 22.54 -11.99
CA GLU A 940 -26.84 21.51 -12.54
C GLU A 940 -26.58 20.39 -11.52
N GLU A 941 -25.32 19.96 -11.40
CA GLU A 941 -24.87 19.03 -10.36
C GLU A 941 -24.54 19.73 -9.03
N SER A 942 -24.60 21.06 -8.98
CA SER A 942 -24.10 21.86 -7.84
C SER A 942 -25.09 21.91 -6.68
N VAL A 943 -26.38 22.05 -6.98
CA VAL A 943 -27.48 22.12 -6.00
C VAL A 943 -28.63 21.24 -6.49
N SER A 944 -29.26 20.48 -5.60
CA SER A 944 -30.34 19.55 -5.95
C SER A 944 -31.40 19.55 -4.86
N GLU A 945 -32.59 20.07 -5.19
CA GLU A 945 -33.78 20.15 -4.32
C GLU A 945 -33.48 20.73 -2.92
N LEU A 946 -32.67 21.78 -2.86
CA LEU A 946 -32.26 22.39 -1.60
C LEU A 946 -33.21 23.53 -1.19
N PRO A 947 -33.65 23.61 0.07
CA PRO A 947 -34.41 24.76 0.54
C PRO A 947 -33.51 26.00 0.65
N GLU A 948 -33.93 27.07 -0.02
CA GLU A 948 -33.37 28.42 0.06
C GLU A 948 -34.47 29.41 0.46
N TYR A 949 -34.09 30.66 0.74
CA TYR A 949 -35.03 31.71 1.12
C TYR A 949 -34.86 32.95 0.26
N LEU A 950 -35.99 33.58 -0.04
CA LEU A 950 -36.01 34.87 -0.72
C LEU A 950 -35.17 35.88 0.07
N VAL A 951 -34.43 36.73 -0.65
CA VAL A 951 -33.62 37.80 -0.05
C VAL A 951 -34.36 39.11 -0.23
N PRO A 952 -35.17 39.56 0.74
CA PRO A 952 -35.96 40.78 0.60
C PRO A 952 -35.03 42.00 0.57
N TRP A 953 -34.64 42.43 -0.63
CA TRP A 953 -33.43 43.25 -0.81
C TRP A 953 -33.52 44.61 -0.14
N ASN A 954 -34.65 45.29 -0.29
CA ASN A 954 -34.88 46.59 0.34
C ASN A 954 -34.82 46.49 1.88
N ARG A 955 -35.35 45.40 2.44
CA ARG A 955 -35.29 45.15 3.89
C ARG A 955 -33.87 44.80 4.33
N LEU A 956 -33.14 44.00 3.56
CA LEU A 956 -31.74 43.68 3.83
C LEU A 956 -30.87 44.95 3.83
N VAL A 957 -31.03 45.84 2.85
CA VAL A 957 -30.31 47.13 2.78
C VAL A 957 -30.62 48.00 3.99
N ALA A 958 -31.88 48.02 4.45
CA ALA A 958 -32.26 48.73 5.67
C ALA A 958 -31.56 48.16 6.92
N LEU A 959 -31.48 46.83 7.04
CA LEU A 959 -30.74 46.17 8.13
C LEU A 959 -29.24 46.47 8.08
N CYS A 960 -28.62 46.37 6.90
CA CYS A 960 -27.22 46.76 6.70
C CYS A 960 -26.97 48.20 7.15
N SER A 961 -27.83 49.13 6.73
CA SER A 961 -27.72 50.55 7.08
C SER A 961 -27.82 50.77 8.60
N SER A 962 -28.70 50.03 9.28
CA SER A 962 -28.86 50.10 10.75
C SER A 962 -27.62 49.68 11.55
N VAL A 963 -26.74 48.88 10.94
CA VAL A 963 -25.46 48.46 11.55
C VAL A 963 -24.25 49.17 10.93
N GLY A 964 -24.47 50.24 10.15
CA GLY A 964 -23.41 51.06 9.57
C GLY A 964 -22.75 50.47 8.31
N LEU A 965 -23.40 49.53 7.63
CA LEU A 965 -22.98 49.01 6.32
C LEU A 965 -23.77 49.73 5.23
N LEU A 966 -23.10 50.59 4.46
CA LEU A 966 -23.72 51.44 3.45
C LEU A 966 -23.63 50.78 2.06
N PRO A 967 -24.74 50.66 1.30
CA PRO A 967 -24.70 50.09 -0.04
C PRO A 967 -23.92 51.00 -0.98
N VAL A 968 -23.01 50.42 -1.75
CA VAL A 968 -22.26 51.10 -2.81
C VAL A 968 -22.73 50.63 -4.18
N GLU A 969 -22.90 49.32 -4.34
CA GLU A 969 -23.29 48.72 -5.61
C GLU A 969 -24.15 47.47 -5.37
N SER A 970 -25.14 47.28 -6.24
CA SER A 970 -25.97 46.07 -6.30
C SER A 970 -26.47 45.89 -7.73
N LEU A 971 -25.86 44.97 -8.47
CA LEU A 971 -26.14 44.75 -9.89
C LEU A 971 -26.53 43.30 -10.14
N GLY A 972 -27.44 43.07 -11.09
CA GLY A 972 -27.72 41.73 -11.60
C GLY A 972 -26.46 41.11 -12.21
N PHE A 973 -26.34 39.78 -12.20
CA PHE A 973 -25.14 39.10 -12.74
C PHE A 973 -24.85 39.45 -14.19
N MET A 974 -25.89 39.55 -15.02
CA MET A 974 -25.75 39.90 -16.44
C MET A 974 -25.25 41.33 -16.61
N GLU A 975 -25.85 42.27 -15.89
CA GLU A 975 -25.44 43.68 -15.89
C GLU A 975 -23.99 43.86 -15.40
N TYR A 976 -23.63 43.23 -14.29
CA TYR A 976 -22.27 43.24 -13.75
C TYR A 976 -21.27 42.61 -14.75
N SER A 977 -21.68 41.52 -15.41
CA SER A 977 -20.85 40.86 -16.41
C SER A 977 -20.61 41.74 -17.62
N ASP A 978 -21.62 42.41 -18.15
CA ASP A 978 -21.51 43.27 -19.32
C ASP A 978 -20.60 44.47 -19.03
N MET A 979 -20.72 45.06 -17.84
CA MET A 979 -19.86 46.17 -17.39
C MET A 979 -18.37 45.78 -17.36
N HIS A 980 -18.06 44.57 -16.90
CA HIS A 980 -16.68 44.15 -16.70
C HIS A 980 -16.10 43.29 -17.83
N TYR A 981 -16.92 42.78 -18.75
CA TYR A 981 -16.47 41.85 -19.79
C TYR A 981 -15.29 42.45 -20.58
N ASN A 982 -15.41 43.66 -21.13
CA ASN A 982 -14.32 44.26 -21.90
C ASN A 982 -13.36 45.12 -21.07
N SER A 983 -13.48 45.12 -19.75
CA SER A 983 -12.52 45.81 -18.89
C SER A 983 -11.16 45.08 -18.89
N PRO A 984 -10.03 45.79 -18.70
CA PRO A 984 -8.70 45.16 -18.65
C PRO A 984 -8.60 44.03 -17.63
N ILE A 985 -9.27 44.19 -16.47
CA ILE A 985 -9.31 43.16 -15.43
C ILE A 985 -10.18 41.97 -15.84
N GLY A 986 -11.35 42.22 -16.43
CA GLY A 986 -12.25 41.17 -16.92
C GLY A 986 -11.60 40.29 -17.98
N GLN A 987 -10.94 40.91 -18.96
CA GLN A 987 -10.17 40.22 -20.00
C GLN A 987 -9.07 39.33 -19.42
N LYS A 988 -8.21 39.89 -18.55
CA LYS A 988 -7.12 39.15 -17.88
C LYS A 988 -7.64 37.94 -17.10
N LEU A 989 -8.75 38.08 -16.38
CA LEU A 989 -9.31 37.00 -15.58
C LEU A 989 -10.03 35.94 -16.44
N ARG A 990 -10.60 36.29 -17.60
CA ARG A 990 -11.11 35.30 -18.56
C ARG A 990 -9.99 34.40 -19.08
N ASP A 991 -8.87 34.99 -19.47
CA ASP A 991 -7.71 34.24 -19.96
C ASP A 991 -7.16 33.27 -18.89
N ALA A 992 -7.21 33.67 -17.62
CA ALA A 992 -6.78 32.82 -16.51
C ALA A 992 -7.74 31.64 -16.24
N VAL A 993 -9.06 31.84 -16.43
CA VAL A 993 -10.10 30.83 -16.19
C VAL A 993 -10.21 29.83 -17.36
N LEU A 994 -10.04 30.29 -18.60
CA LEU A 994 -10.23 29.53 -19.83
C LEU A 994 -8.91 29.14 -20.50
N ARG A 995 -7.96 28.55 -19.75
CA ARG A 995 -6.68 28.08 -20.32
C ARG A 995 -6.92 27.12 -21.49
N GLY A 996 -6.81 27.63 -22.71
CA GLY A 996 -7.22 26.94 -23.94
C GLY A 996 -8.72 27.16 -24.25
N GLY A 997 -9.03 27.61 -25.47
CA GLY A 997 -10.39 27.93 -25.90
C GLY A 997 -10.40 28.88 -27.11
N LYS A 998 -11.60 29.18 -27.64
CA LYS A 998 -11.77 30.19 -28.69
C LYS A 998 -11.41 31.57 -28.12
N ARG A 999 -10.75 32.40 -28.94
CA ARG A 999 -10.36 33.77 -28.60
C ARG A 999 -11.15 34.76 -29.43
N ASP A 1000 -11.36 35.96 -28.89
CA ASP A 1000 -11.93 37.10 -29.62
C ASP A 1000 -10.89 37.74 -30.56
N SER A 1001 -11.31 38.78 -31.30
CA SER A 1001 -10.45 39.52 -32.23
C SER A 1001 -9.24 40.18 -31.56
N ASP A 1002 -9.34 40.48 -30.27
CA ASP A 1002 -8.30 41.13 -29.48
C ASP A 1002 -7.38 40.10 -28.80
N GLY A 1003 -7.63 38.81 -29.03
CA GLY A 1003 -6.82 37.71 -28.55
C GLY A 1003 -7.15 37.25 -27.13
N HIS A 1004 -8.25 37.68 -26.51
CA HIS A 1004 -8.69 37.25 -25.18
C HIS A 1004 -9.67 36.06 -25.25
N ALA A 1005 -9.71 35.23 -24.20
CA ALA A 1005 -10.58 34.07 -24.16
C ALA A 1005 -12.08 34.44 -24.18
N LEU A 1006 -12.87 33.74 -25.01
CA LEU A 1006 -14.32 33.91 -25.13
C LEU A 1006 -15.07 33.09 -24.08
N LEU A 1007 -15.85 33.76 -23.22
CA LEU A 1007 -16.73 33.15 -22.23
C LEU A 1007 -18.19 33.51 -22.55
N GLN A 1008 -18.75 32.83 -23.55
CA GLN A 1008 -20.14 33.04 -23.98
C GLN A 1008 -21.06 32.00 -23.34
N LEU A 1009 -22.17 32.47 -22.76
CA LEU A 1009 -23.23 31.64 -22.21
C LEU A 1009 -24.29 31.34 -23.28
N SER A 1010 -24.89 30.16 -23.22
CA SER A 1010 -26.13 29.85 -23.94
C SER A 1010 -27.31 30.68 -23.41
N SER A 1011 -28.46 30.63 -24.09
CA SER A 1011 -29.68 31.28 -23.60
C SER A 1011 -30.12 30.73 -22.24
N GLU A 1012 -30.08 29.40 -22.07
CA GLU A 1012 -30.43 28.73 -20.82
C GLU A 1012 -29.43 29.06 -19.69
N GLU A 1013 -28.13 29.12 -20.00
CA GLU A 1013 -27.10 29.50 -19.03
C GLU A 1013 -27.21 30.97 -18.61
N ARG A 1014 -27.58 31.85 -19.55
CA ARG A 1014 -27.84 33.27 -19.28
C ARG A 1014 -29.04 33.45 -18.35
N GLU A 1015 -30.11 32.70 -18.58
CA GLU A 1015 -31.29 32.69 -17.72
C GLU A 1015 -30.96 32.14 -16.32
N ALA A 1016 -30.20 31.05 -16.22
CA ALA A 1016 -29.76 30.53 -14.93
C ALA A 1016 -28.86 31.55 -14.19
N ALA A 1017 -27.99 32.26 -14.91
CA ALA A 1017 -27.13 33.29 -14.34
C ALA A 1017 -27.91 34.54 -13.89
N SER A 1018 -29.01 34.90 -14.56
CA SER A 1018 -29.79 36.11 -14.23
C SER A 1018 -30.52 36.02 -12.90
N LEU A 1019 -30.72 34.81 -12.36
CA LEU A 1019 -31.26 34.59 -11.01
C LEU A 1019 -30.40 35.21 -9.90
N PHE A 1020 -29.14 35.53 -10.18
CA PHE A 1020 -28.19 36.03 -9.20
C PHE A 1020 -27.89 37.52 -9.34
N ARG A 1021 -27.48 38.11 -8.23
CA ARG A 1021 -26.97 39.47 -8.14
C ARG A 1021 -25.67 39.53 -7.35
N THR A 1022 -24.91 40.58 -7.61
CA THR A 1022 -23.74 41.00 -6.84
C THR A 1022 -24.15 42.08 -5.85
N PHE A 1023 -23.41 42.19 -4.74
CA PHE A 1023 -23.57 43.30 -3.81
C PHE A 1023 -22.25 43.77 -3.23
N PHE A 1024 -22.19 45.05 -2.90
CA PHE A 1024 -21.02 45.70 -2.33
C PHE A 1024 -21.45 46.75 -1.29
N PHE A 1025 -21.07 46.55 -0.04
CA PHE A 1025 -21.28 47.47 1.08
C PHE A 1025 -19.95 47.94 1.65
N VAL A 1026 -19.93 49.17 2.16
CA VAL A 1026 -18.77 49.74 2.87
C VAL A 1026 -19.18 50.11 4.29
N LYS A 1027 -18.35 49.75 5.26
CA LYS A 1027 -18.55 50.15 6.65
C LYS A 1027 -18.29 51.65 6.82
N ASN A 1028 -19.22 52.35 7.47
CA ASN A 1028 -19.14 53.77 7.72
C ASN A 1028 -17.81 54.17 8.42
N LEU A 1029 -17.29 55.36 8.10
CA LEU A 1029 -16.01 55.88 8.60
C LEU A 1029 -16.10 56.47 10.01
N VAL A 1030 -17.31 56.79 10.48
CA VAL A 1030 -17.53 57.40 11.80
C VAL A 1030 -17.97 56.31 12.78
N GLU A 1031 -17.16 56.04 13.82
CA GLU A 1031 -17.61 55.32 15.01
C GLU A 1031 -18.56 56.24 15.78
N ASN A 1032 -19.87 56.14 15.52
CA ASN A 1032 -20.84 56.70 16.44
C ASN A 1032 -20.88 55.82 17.70
N GLU A 1033 -20.02 56.12 18.67
CA GLU A 1033 -20.34 55.89 20.08
C GLU A 1033 -21.49 56.85 20.45
N ALA A 1034 -22.72 56.53 20.07
CA ALA A 1034 -23.91 57.21 20.59
C ALA A 1034 -25.17 56.35 20.47
N CYS A 1035 -25.79 56.12 21.63
CA CYS A 1035 -27.19 55.73 21.86
C CYS A 1035 -27.57 54.24 21.75
N PHE A 1036 -27.05 53.42 22.67
CA PHE A 1036 -27.93 52.48 23.39
C PHE A 1036 -28.32 53.15 24.72
N VAL A 1037 -29.38 53.95 24.69
CA VAL A 1037 -30.13 54.35 25.88
C VAL A 1037 -31.51 53.73 25.74
N ASN A 1038 -31.84 52.87 26.71
CA ASN A 1038 -33.15 52.31 27.08
C ASN A 1038 -34.33 52.54 26.10
N ASN A 1039 -34.83 51.44 25.54
CA ASN A 1039 -36.20 50.97 25.81
C ASN A 1039 -36.36 49.49 25.40
#